data_AF-A0A388PL17-F1
#
_entry.id   AF-A0A388PL17-F1
#
_cell.length_a   1.000
_cell.length_b   1.000
_cell.length_c   1.000
_cell.angle_alpha   90.00
_cell.angle_beta   90.00
_cell.angle_gamma   90.00
#
_symmetry.space_group_name_H-M   'P 1'
#
loop_
_entity.id
_entity.type
_entity.pdbx_description
1 polymer ?
#
loop_
_entity_poly.entity_id
_entity_poly.type
_entity_poly.pdbx_seq_one_letter_code
_entity_poly.pdbx_strand_id
1 'polypeptide(L)'
;MIASSSPVRRGFSLVLSLTIMALMLVVIITLVSFLKIESQLATNAVARSRARLQAMVSLRLALAHLQQEAGPDRRTTARADICADTMQPGWDWTTIRNPLWTGVWRTDKPAQPPAWLVSGRHDRPAGIQTISLSGVVAYDATPHLPWDNTYNPQGLNVVRLVGDASATPAELPSGTSLGKPDGRITLPRVMLPDPGVGGTYAYWIGDEGVKARLNLTDPRLTPPTGTATEQTKQEALRGVARAGVEILRGLETMPPGGIDPRVRSMQELPLLTLATGAGLVETTPPTIAKRLQTETTFWSRGVNCDTRFGGLKIDLSLAFEMTDAQWTGSEFANGTPPRTGDNQGQLTGVTYLFHPNEQTDRRAYGDSKVNVPYDGANHWLSPVYTFAVNPNNTAELARGPTWDALRNYHRLYKELDWSAPTVPTLRARTHFPNTISLAASGYGGTAHYSHRFNRMDSGENYLVRDFVNGKEAPRPVKVSVTPYVARQLLVWGLMEEGDLRLTLSPITVLHNPYNVAVRLSKEPNTADTAAMRLSFRAWDNWTVDFATTAKGSWSRRMIDLARITDGSANWSESFRTYIKDGTVLQPGEFRVFSSSSNGPLPFTRLPPVSANSFDFLGGFSIPWTDASGARVSRLPTDTISVGIRSTGPFYVRHLLTCWPGDRIMDTGNSGDGQLYNVCSEVTELLANDLDRSGTVPAKTYLANFRLARPGEPPNIVAVFDYGLRWPRDPLPFPLFTHSNPMATMTRPEATGIGPGSMPAGYAKTSSSFKLVVRSANTWPEVLEATGAGSSQAFGGLSVSSGLSGQAAAVYTEVPLAPPLSLAQFAHANFTLRDQEPLFAIGNSFGSLYNPMNAMGDYNYGVTTWDQTWMINAALYDRYYFSGAAPEIVRGATVTEKRPLATVLDDFVAGRAPLANPRTTLFSNRDPATVRAMVGNHRRIAGATLTDGAFNVNSTSVEAWATLLAGAKRNAMGAATENLPLPSQNARYPRAVRADKAVYNYKSPWTAAGAWTGLSTLDDDQIRLLARSIVAEIRTRVFLPHRSLFTSINHSATESYTIPLPFIGLAQFVNRFLCGYHYDTSLAGCLQTAIVRADVDGGNLSNRSGAPAPVSNQSLLAASTAPGSVPWTPPDPIIQANLTLQDPRTEGTNRGHLLIGAPGALLQSDLLAVIGPALTTRSDTFVIRCYGDVTTNPGSLTSQSACWIEAVVQRSPEFCDPSQSPETDVCDPTDSYRFNPQLKMVNRLLGRRFHVISVRYLTTREL
;
A
#
# COMPACT_ATOMS: atom_id res chain seq x y z
N MET A 1 12.33 120.14 51.83
CA MET A 1 11.63 120.35 50.55
C MET A 1 10.62 119.22 50.36
N ILE A 2 9.50 119.52 49.71
CA ILE A 2 8.19 118.84 49.75
C ILE A 2 8.15 117.50 48.94
N ALA A 3 7.18 116.64 49.32
CA ALA A 3 6.37 115.69 48.50
C ALA A 3 6.68 114.16 48.42
N SER A 4 5.74 113.41 49.02
CA SER A 4 4.86 112.38 48.41
C SER A 4 5.22 110.88 48.35
N SER A 5 4.21 110.09 48.79
CA SER A 5 3.67 108.85 48.19
C SER A 5 4.13 107.43 48.66
N SER A 6 3.17 106.73 49.27
CA SER A 6 2.67 105.36 48.97
C SER A 6 2.64 104.37 50.17
N PRO A 7 1.52 103.64 50.41
CA PRO A 7 1.44 102.64 51.46
C PRO A 7 1.91 101.27 50.96
N VAL A 8 3.01 100.74 51.53
CA VAL A 8 3.49 99.40 51.22
C VAL A 8 2.66 98.34 51.97
N ARG A 9 2.03 97.45 51.19
CA ARG A 9 1.15 96.35 51.63
C ARG A 9 1.88 95.32 52.51
N ARG A 10 1.41 95.11 53.75
CA ARG A 10 1.86 94.06 54.69
C ARG A 10 1.37 92.62 54.37
N GLY A 11 0.91 92.34 53.14
CA GLY A 11 0.40 91.01 52.73
C GLY A 11 1.34 90.17 51.85
N PHE A 12 2.40 90.76 51.28
CA PHE A 12 3.21 90.10 50.24
C PHE A 12 4.21 89.06 50.79
N SER A 13 4.81 89.30 51.97
CA SER A 13 5.77 88.37 52.60
C SER A 13 5.11 87.07 53.08
N LEU A 14 3.86 87.13 53.56
CA LEU A 14 3.10 85.95 54.00
C LEU A 14 2.67 85.10 52.80
N VAL A 15 2.29 85.73 51.68
CA VAL A 15 1.98 85.06 50.42
C VAL A 15 3.23 84.42 49.82
N LEU A 16 4.40 85.07 49.87
CA LEU A 16 5.66 84.50 49.41
C LEU A 16 6.10 83.29 50.26
N SER A 17 5.96 83.34 51.60
CA SER A 17 6.27 82.20 52.46
C SER A 17 5.29 81.04 52.30
N LEU A 18 3.99 81.32 52.12
CA LEU A 18 2.98 80.28 51.84
C LEU A 18 3.18 79.64 50.46
N THR A 19 3.53 80.43 49.43
CA THR A 19 3.81 79.88 48.10
C THR A 19 5.11 79.06 48.06
N ILE A 20 6.16 79.48 48.78
CA ILE A 20 7.40 78.69 48.92
C ILE A 20 7.15 77.40 49.72
N MET A 21 6.40 77.45 50.83
CA MET A 21 6.06 76.24 51.60
C MET A 21 5.14 75.30 50.82
N ALA A 22 4.17 75.83 50.07
CA ALA A 22 3.34 75.03 49.18
C ALA A 22 4.16 74.38 48.05
N LEU A 23 5.10 75.11 47.46
CA LEU A 23 6.00 74.59 46.43
C LEU A 23 6.93 73.50 46.99
N MET A 24 7.48 73.69 48.20
CA MET A 24 8.29 72.67 48.89
C MET A 24 7.47 71.41 49.20
N LEU A 25 6.23 71.56 49.69
CA LEU A 25 5.33 70.44 49.98
C LEU A 25 5.03 69.65 48.69
N VAL A 26 4.74 70.35 47.58
CA VAL A 26 4.50 69.71 46.28
C VAL A 26 5.75 68.95 45.82
N VAL A 27 6.95 69.52 45.95
CA VAL A 27 8.21 68.84 45.58
C VAL A 27 8.47 67.60 46.44
N ILE A 28 8.19 67.66 47.75
CA ILE A 28 8.36 66.49 48.62
C ILE A 28 7.35 65.39 48.27
N ILE A 29 6.09 65.74 48.01
CA ILE A 29 5.05 64.78 47.62
C ILE A 29 5.37 64.14 46.25
N THR A 30 5.87 64.92 45.28
CA THR A 30 6.26 64.37 43.97
C THR A 30 7.48 63.47 44.09
N LEU A 31 8.49 63.82 44.91
CA LEU A 31 9.68 63.00 45.14
C LEU A 31 9.33 61.67 45.84
N VAL A 32 8.48 61.71 46.88
CA VAL A 32 7.99 60.52 47.58
C VAL A 32 7.15 59.64 46.65
N SER A 33 6.30 60.23 45.81
CA SER A 33 5.51 59.49 44.82
C SER A 33 6.41 58.85 43.77
N PHE A 34 7.43 59.56 43.29
CA PHE A 34 8.40 59.05 42.32
C PHE A 34 9.22 57.88 42.92
N LEU A 35 9.74 58.03 44.14
CA LEU A 35 10.46 56.96 44.84
C LEU A 35 9.58 55.73 45.07
N LYS A 36 8.30 55.93 45.38
CA LYS A 36 7.33 54.84 45.52
C LYS A 36 7.08 54.13 44.17
N ILE A 37 6.94 54.89 43.09
CA ILE A 37 6.76 54.35 41.72
C ILE A 37 8.02 53.58 41.28
N GLU A 38 9.22 54.16 41.43
CA GLU A 38 10.50 53.50 41.11
C GLU A 38 10.72 52.22 41.92
N SER A 39 10.43 52.26 43.23
CA SER A 39 10.51 51.07 44.09
C SER A 39 9.51 49.98 43.67
N GLN A 40 8.28 50.37 43.29
CA GLN A 40 7.29 49.44 42.75
C GLN A 40 7.71 48.88 41.38
N LEU A 41 8.29 49.69 40.50
CA LEU A 41 8.81 49.25 39.20
C LEU A 41 9.99 48.29 39.36
N ALA A 42 10.92 48.58 40.28
CA ALA A 42 12.06 47.72 40.58
C ALA A 42 11.63 46.36 41.15
N THR A 43 10.71 46.35 42.14
CA THR A 43 10.16 45.11 42.71
C THR A 43 9.40 44.30 41.65
N ASN A 44 8.60 44.95 40.81
CA ASN A 44 7.93 44.30 39.68
C ASN A 44 8.91 43.75 38.63
N ALA A 45 10.02 44.45 38.34
CA ALA A 45 11.04 44.00 37.42
C ALA A 45 11.78 42.76 37.94
N VAL A 46 12.10 42.73 39.24
CA VAL A 46 12.69 41.55 39.91
C VAL A 46 11.71 40.38 39.91
N ALA A 47 10.45 40.61 40.30
CA ALA A 47 9.42 39.56 40.30
C ALA A 47 9.19 38.99 38.89
N ARG A 48 9.19 39.83 37.86
CA ARG A 48 9.05 39.41 36.45
C ARG A 48 10.26 38.59 35.98
N SER A 49 11.47 38.97 36.39
CA SER A 49 12.67 38.21 36.07
C SER A 49 12.69 36.85 36.76
N ARG A 50 12.24 36.77 38.01
CA ARG A 50 12.06 35.51 38.75
C ARG A 50 10.99 34.61 38.11
N ALA A 51 9.84 35.18 37.72
CA ALA A 51 8.79 34.43 37.01
C ALA A 51 9.30 33.84 35.68
N ARG A 52 10.13 34.60 34.93
CA ARG A 52 10.80 34.08 33.72
C ARG A 52 11.72 32.91 34.01
N LEU A 53 12.50 32.98 35.09
CA LEU A 53 13.39 31.88 35.49
C LEU A 53 12.58 30.65 35.91
N GLN A 54 11.50 30.82 36.67
CA GLN A 54 10.62 29.72 37.08
C GLN A 54 9.90 29.09 35.89
N ALA A 55 9.42 29.88 34.93
CA ALA A 55 8.87 29.36 33.68
C ALA A 55 9.92 28.59 32.87
N MET A 56 11.19 28.99 32.92
CA MET A 56 12.29 28.25 32.29
C MET A 56 12.64 26.96 33.03
N VAL A 57 12.49 26.90 34.35
CA VAL A 57 12.55 25.65 35.13
C VAL A 57 11.43 24.70 34.70
N SER A 58 10.20 25.22 34.57
CA SER A 58 9.05 24.45 34.04
C SER A 58 9.35 23.85 32.67
N LEU A 59 9.95 24.63 31.76
CA LEU A 59 10.37 24.15 30.44
C LEU A 59 11.43 23.03 30.52
N ARG A 60 12.40 23.15 31.43
CA ARG A 60 13.42 22.11 31.62
C ARG A 60 12.84 20.81 32.18
N LEU A 61 11.89 20.91 33.11
CA LEU A 61 11.15 19.76 33.63
C LEU A 61 10.32 19.09 32.54
N ALA A 62 9.61 19.88 31.73
CA ALA A 62 8.85 19.38 30.58
C ALA A 62 9.76 18.67 29.56
N LEU A 63 10.93 19.24 29.25
CA LEU A 63 11.90 18.63 28.34
C LEU A 63 12.46 17.32 28.88
N ALA A 64 12.76 17.26 30.19
CA ALA A 64 13.22 16.04 30.84
C ALA A 64 12.17 14.93 30.79
N HIS A 65 10.91 15.27 31.09
CA HIS A 65 9.78 14.34 30.99
C HIS A 65 9.58 13.84 29.55
N LEU A 66 9.62 14.73 28.56
CA LEU A 66 9.54 14.35 27.14
C LEU A 66 10.69 13.43 26.72
N GLN A 67 11.92 13.75 27.13
CA GLN A 67 13.11 12.98 26.79
C GLN A 67 13.06 11.57 27.39
N GLN A 68 12.59 11.44 28.63
CA GLN A 68 12.48 10.17 29.33
C GLN A 68 11.43 9.25 28.68
N GLU A 69 10.25 9.77 28.37
CA GLU A 69 9.14 8.95 27.91
C GLU A 69 9.12 8.77 26.39
N ALA A 70 9.33 9.83 25.61
CA ALA A 70 9.27 9.79 24.14
C ALA A 70 10.65 9.69 23.45
N GLY A 71 11.76 9.83 24.19
CA GLY A 71 13.11 9.75 23.62
C GLY A 71 13.50 8.39 23.03
N PRO A 72 13.19 7.25 23.69
CA PRO A 72 13.42 5.90 23.15
C PRO A 72 12.67 5.62 21.84
N ASP A 73 13.25 4.81 20.94
CA ASP A 73 12.62 4.47 19.65
C ASP A 73 11.31 3.68 19.80
N ARG A 74 11.29 2.76 20.76
CA ARG A 74 10.18 1.82 21.02
C ARG A 74 9.00 2.49 21.73
N ARG A 75 8.45 3.52 21.09
CA ARG A 75 7.37 4.37 21.60
C ARG A 75 6.37 4.70 20.50
N THR A 76 5.12 4.84 20.91
CA THR A 76 4.02 5.35 20.09
C THR A 76 3.37 6.50 20.83
N THR A 77 2.90 7.51 20.11
CA THR A 77 2.20 8.65 20.70
C THR A 77 0.80 8.77 20.13
N ALA A 78 -0.13 9.24 20.94
CA ALA A 78 -1.49 9.56 20.54
C ALA A 78 -2.10 10.57 21.53
N ARG A 79 -3.17 11.25 21.11
CA ARG A 79 -3.95 12.15 21.99
C ARG A 79 -4.93 11.35 22.83
N ALA A 80 -5.31 11.87 23.99
CA ALA A 80 -6.23 11.21 24.93
C ALA A 80 -7.63 10.96 24.35
N ASP A 81 -8.07 11.76 23.37
CA ASP A 81 -9.35 11.57 22.67
C ASP A 81 -9.42 10.27 21.83
N ILE A 82 -8.29 9.60 21.58
CA ILE A 82 -8.29 8.24 21.01
C ILE A 82 -8.83 7.20 22.01
N CYS A 83 -8.76 7.52 23.32
CA CYS A 83 -9.11 6.64 24.44
C CYS A 83 -10.53 6.87 24.97
N ALA A 84 -11.27 7.90 24.51
CA ALA A 84 -12.42 8.42 25.23
C ALA A 84 -13.47 7.32 25.57
N ASP A 85 -13.92 6.58 24.56
CA ASP A 85 -14.94 5.51 24.71
C ASP A 85 -14.40 4.27 25.45
N THR A 86 -13.07 4.09 25.48
CA THR A 86 -12.43 2.92 26.09
C THR A 86 -12.37 2.99 27.61
N MET A 87 -12.32 4.21 28.16
CA MET A 87 -12.21 4.42 29.61
C MET A 87 -13.58 4.42 30.27
N GLN A 88 -14.62 4.86 29.54
CA GLN A 88 -16.00 4.83 29.95
C GLN A 88 -16.89 4.64 28.72
N PRO A 89 -17.66 3.54 28.62
CA PRO A 89 -18.54 3.30 27.48
C PRO A 89 -19.50 4.47 27.23
N GLY A 90 -19.62 4.88 25.96
CA GLY A 90 -20.44 6.01 25.53
C GLY A 90 -19.75 7.38 25.66
N TRP A 91 -18.48 7.42 26.10
CA TRP A 91 -17.70 8.65 26.08
C TRP A 91 -17.10 8.90 24.70
N ASP A 92 -17.01 10.17 24.33
CA ASP A 92 -16.34 10.59 23.13
C ASP A 92 -15.43 11.79 23.41
N TRP A 93 -14.89 12.37 22.34
CA TRP A 93 -14.01 13.52 22.45
C TRP A 93 -14.71 14.76 23.06
N THR A 94 -16.05 14.80 23.12
CA THR A 94 -16.85 15.89 23.73
C THR A 94 -17.00 15.72 25.24
N THR A 95 -17.01 14.47 25.73
CA THR A 95 -17.24 14.17 27.16
C THR A 95 -15.95 14.01 27.94
N ILE A 96 -14.86 13.58 27.30
CA ILE A 96 -13.55 13.51 27.94
C ILE A 96 -13.09 14.91 28.35
N ARG A 97 -12.65 15.06 29.60
CA ARG A 97 -12.25 16.36 30.17
C ARG A 97 -11.03 16.96 29.46
N ASN A 98 -10.02 16.15 29.17
CA ASN A 98 -8.75 16.61 28.61
C ASN A 98 -8.39 15.86 27.30
N PRO A 99 -9.12 16.10 26.19
CA PRO A 99 -8.96 15.34 24.95
C PRO A 99 -7.59 15.48 24.28
N LEU A 100 -6.91 16.62 24.50
CA LEU A 100 -5.68 16.99 23.79
C LEU A 100 -4.39 16.72 24.58
N TRP A 101 -4.46 15.94 25.66
CA TRP A 101 -3.25 15.49 26.33
C TRP A 101 -2.54 14.42 25.50
N THR A 102 -1.22 14.51 25.41
CA THR A 102 -0.40 13.55 24.67
C THR A 102 -0.02 12.40 25.59
N GLY A 103 -0.37 11.19 25.18
CA GLY A 103 0.06 9.94 25.81
C GLY A 103 1.23 9.33 25.05
N VAL A 104 2.11 8.63 25.78
CA VAL A 104 3.22 7.86 25.22
C VAL A 104 3.09 6.40 25.66
N TRP A 105 2.89 5.50 24.70
CA TRP A 105 2.82 4.06 24.92
C TRP A 105 4.16 3.40 24.63
N ARG A 106 4.46 2.36 25.40
CA ARG A 106 5.63 1.52 25.20
C ARG A 106 5.32 0.35 24.29
N THR A 107 5.95 0.32 23.13
CA THR A 107 5.75 -0.77 22.16
C THR A 107 6.46 -2.06 22.60
N ASP A 108 7.47 -1.94 23.47
CA ASP A 108 8.18 -3.05 24.12
C ASP A 108 7.43 -3.61 25.33
N LYS A 109 6.46 -2.87 25.87
CA LYS A 109 5.61 -3.25 27.00
C LYS A 109 4.18 -2.78 26.74
N PRO A 110 3.47 -3.38 25.78
CA PRO A 110 2.15 -2.88 25.33
C PRO A 110 1.06 -3.00 26.41
N ALA A 111 1.27 -3.84 27.43
CA ALA A 111 0.44 -3.93 28.63
C ALA A 111 0.69 -2.78 29.64
N GLN A 112 1.73 -1.96 29.46
CA GLN A 112 1.98 -0.87 30.38
C GLN A 112 1.05 0.32 30.06
N PRO A 113 0.45 0.98 31.08
CA PRO A 113 -0.31 2.21 30.84
C PRO A 113 0.58 3.32 30.25
N PRO A 114 0.02 4.21 29.42
CA PRO A 114 0.78 5.28 28.79
C PRO A 114 1.24 6.35 29.79
N ALA A 115 2.34 7.03 29.49
CA ALA A 115 2.72 8.24 30.23
C ALA A 115 2.04 9.48 29.63
N TRP A 116 1.34 10.27 30.45
CA TRP A 116 0.71 11.53 30.03
C TRP A 116 1.67 12.72 30.21
N LEU A 117 1.95 13.44 29.12
CA LEU A 117 2.96 14.52 29.10
C LEU A 117 2.45 15.86 29.66
N VAL A 118 2.16 15.89 30.96
CA VAL A 118 1.69 17.07 31.72
C VAL A 118 2.37 17.20 33.09
N SER A 119 2.21 18.33 33.78
CA SER A 119 2.85 18.61 35.09
C SER A 119 2.24 17.87 36.30
N GLY A 120 0.98 17.41 36.20
CA GLY A 120 0.30 16.63 37.25
C GLY A 120 -0.70 17.41 38.10
N ARG A 121 -0.93 16.94 39.34
CA ARG A 121 -1.91 17.47 40.29
C ARG A 121 -1.29 18.52 41.24
N HIS A 122 -2.06 19.54 41.64
CA HIS A 122 -1.65 20.56 42.62
C HIS A 122 -1.64 20.06 44.08
N ASP A 123 -2.43 19.05 44.42
CA ASP A 123 -2.59 18.47 45.78
C ASP A 123 -1.62 17.31 46.04
N ARG A 124 -0.66 17.08 45.14
CA ARG A 124 0.37 16.04 45.25
C ARG A 124 1.76 16.69 45.19
N PRO A 125 2.79 16.04 45.75
CA PRO A 125 4.16 16.50 45.60
C PRO A 125 4.54 16.71 44.13
N ALA A 126 5.41 17.67 43.88
CA ALA A 126 5.94 17.93 42.54
C ALA A 126 6.58 16.65 41.96
N GLY A 127 6.34 16.38 40.68
CA GLY A 127 7.02 15.30 39.96
C GLY A 127 6.37 13.92 40.02
N ILE A 128 5.27 13.71 40.77
CA ILE A 128 4.56 12.42 40.81
C ILE A 128 4.15 11.93 39.40
N GLN A 129 3.65 12.84 38.56
CA GLN A 129 3.25 12.53 37.18
C GLN A 129 4.44 12.27 36.24
N THR A 130 5.65 12.68 36.62
CA THR A 130 6.87 12.57 35.79
C THR A 130 7.70 11.33 36.12
N ILE A 131 7.24 10.48 37.03
CA ILE A 131 7.92 9.22 37.36
C ILE A 131 7.67 8.23 36.24
N SER A 132 8.71 7.48 35.85
CA SER A 132 8.56 6.45 34.83
C SER A 132 7.62 5.35 35.30
N LEU A 133 6.64 5.01 34.47
CA LEU A 133 5.70 3.92 34.72
C LEU A 133 6.30 2.54 34.37
N SER A 134 7.61 2.44 34.19
CA SER A 134 8.26 1.21 33.74
C SER A 134 8.00 0.03 34.70
N GLY A 135 7.35 -1.02 34.19
CA GLY A 135 7.01 -2.21 34.97
C GLY A 135 5.71 -2.10 35.77
N VAL A 136 4.99 -0.98 35.64
CA VAL A 136 3.68 -0.77 36.22
C VAL A 136 2.61 -1.38 35.32
N VAL A 137 1.62 -2.05 35.91
CA VAL A 137 0.54 -2.75 35.18
C VAL A 137 -0.77 -1.94 35.23
N ALA A 138 -0.93 -1.03 36.18
CA ALA A 138 -2.07 -0.11 36.27
C ALA A 138 -1.65 1.20 36.95
N TYR A 139 -2.35 2.30 36.67
CA TYR A 139 -2.13 3.55 37.42
C TYR A 139 -2.44 3.35 38.91
N ASP A 140 -1.64 3.95 39.78
CA ASP A 140 -1.98 4.12 41.19
C ASP A 140 -3.04 5.24 41.35
N ALA A 141 -3.52 5.48 42.57
CA ALA A 141 -4.57 6.48 42.84
C ALA A 141 -4.06 7.95 42.84
N THR A 142 -2.81 8.20 42.44
CA THR A 142 -2.13 9.48 42.59
C THR A 142 -2.01 10.38 41.35
N PRO A 143 -1.92 9.89 40.09
CA PRO A 143 -1.68 10.71 38.91
C PRO A 143 -2.96 11.40 38.42
N HIS A 144 -2.80 12.50 37.68
CA HIS A 144 -3.92 13.18 37.02
C HIS A 144 -4.17 12.49 35.68
N LEU A 145 -5.36 11.90 35.51
CA LEU A 145 -5.73 11.21 34.27
C LEU A 145 -6.62 12.10 33.38
N PRO A 146 -6.55 11.95 32.05
CA PRO A 146 -7.33 12.79 31.13
C PRO A 146 -8.84 12.74 31.33
N TRP A 147 -9.35 11.61 31.83
CA TRP A 147 -10.77 11.33 32.08
C TRP A 147 -11.18 11.46 33.55
N ASP A 148 -10.27 11.85 34.44
CA ASP A 148 -10.59 11.96 35.86
C ASP A 148 -11.56 13.12 36.12
N ASN A 149 -12.81 12.78 36.48
CA ASN A 149 -13.85 13.74 36.86
C ASN A 149 -13.91 14.01 38.36
N THR A 150 -13.25 13.18 39.18
CA THR A 150 -13.22 13.33 40.64
C THR A 150 -12.30 14.47 41.05
N TYR A 151 -11.30 14.77 40.23
CA TYR A 151 -10.34 15.84 40.45
C TYR A 151 -10.63 17.05 39.57
N ASN A 152 -11.20 18.10 40.18
CA ASN A 152 -11.55 19.34 39.48
C ASN A 152 -11.06 20.60 40.21
N PRO A 153 -9.79 20.99 40.06
CA PRO A 153 -9.28 22.22 40.66
C PRO A 153 -9.95 23.46 40.03
N GLN A 154 -10.32 24.43 40.87
CA GLN A 154 -11.05 25.64 40.47
C GLN A 154 -10.35 26.92 40.95
N GLY A 155 -10.67 28.05 40.33
CA GLY A 155 -10.18 29.38 40.73
C GLY A 155 -8.67 29.54 40.56
N LEU A 156 -8.00 30.04 41.60
CA LEU A 156 -6.55 30.31 41.57
C LEU A 156 -5.66 29.05 41.50
N ASN A 157 -6.24 27.85 41.62
CA ASN A 157 -5.53 26.56 41.53
C ASN A 157 -5.20 26.13 40.10
N VAL A 158 -5.76 26.78 39.09
CA VAL A 158 -5.56 26.43 37.67
C VAL A 158 -4.95 27.58 36.89
N VAL A 159 -4.25 27.23 35.81
CA VAL A 159 -3.67 28.17 34.86
C VAL A 159 -3.99 27.75 33.44
N ARG A 160 -4.33 28.75 32.61
CA ARG A 160 -4.57 28.55 31.18
C ARG A 160 -3.25 28.63 30.41
N LEU A 161 -2.92 27.55 29.72
CA LEU A 161 -1.73 27.45 28.84
C LEU A 161 -2.11 27.69 27.37
N VAL A 162 -3.32 27.29 26.98
CA VAL A 162 -3.95 27.62 25.69
C VAL A 162 -5.36 28.10 25.98
N GLY A 163 -5.73 29.30 25.55
CA GLY A 163 -7.07 29.85 25.74
C GLY A 163 -7.66 30.42 24.44
N ASP A 164 -8.65 31.30 24.59
CA ASP A 164 -9.54 31.74 23.50
C ASP A 164 -8.83 32.66 22.47
N ALA A 165 -7.64 33.16 22.79
CA ALA A 165 -6.82 33.89 21.83
C ALA A 165 -6.09 32.95 20.85
N SER A 166 -5.71 31.75 21.30
CA SER A 166 -4.95 30.77 20.52
C SER A 166 -5.82 29.69 19.86
N ALA A 167 -6.91 29.27 20.50
CA ALA A 167 -7.72 28.12 20.08
C ALA A 167 -9.21 28.36 20.30
N THR A 168 -10.06 27.63 19.57
CA THR A 168 -11.53 27.67 19.77
C THR A 168 -12.03 26.53 20.67
N PRO A 169 -13.18 26.72 21.35
CA PRO A 169 -13.82 25.66 22.13
C PRO A 169 -14.21 24.44 21.28
N ALA A 170 -14.72 23.40 21.93
CA ALA A 170 -15.27 22.22 21.26
C ALA A 170 -16.38 22.59 20.26
N GLU A 171 -16.37 21.97 19.08
CA GLU A 171 -17.38 22.17 18.05
C GLU A 171 -18.03 20.83 17.71
N LEU A 172 -19.35 20.70 17.87
CA LEU A 172 -20.06 19.49 17.46
C LEU A 172 -20.04 19.31 15.93
N PRO A 173 -20.08 18.07 15.43
CA PRO A 173 -20.21 17.81 14.00
C PRO A 173 -21.53 18.39 13.48
N SER A 174 -21.49 19.05 12.33
CA SER A 174 -22.64 19.62 11.64
C SER A 174 -22.50 19.44 10.12
N GLY A 175 -23.49 19.89 9.33
CA GLY A 175 -23.38 19.87 7.87
C GLY A 175 -22.21 20.71 7.30
N THR A 176 -21.65 21.62 8.10
CA THR A 176 -20.56 22.54 7.69
C THR A 176 -19.28 22.43 8.52
N SER A 177 -19.28 21.62 9.59
CA SER A 177 -18.10 21.35 10.41
C SER A 177 -18.00 19.86 10.72
N LEU A 178 -16.80 19.30 10.59
CA LEU A 178 -16.53 17.89 10.91
C LEU A 178 -16.48 17.63 12.43
N GLY A 179 -16.59 18.69 13.23
CA GLY A 179 -16.46 18.68 14.68
C GLY A 179 -15.00 18.56 15.14
N LYS A 180 -14.70 19.08 16.34
CA LYS A 180 -13.36 19.03 16.92
C LYS A 180 -13.36 19.19 18.44
N PRO A 181 -12.38 18.60 19.16
CA PRO A 181 -12.23 18.78 20.60
C PRO A 181 -11.92 20.22 21.02
N ASP A 182 -12.13 20.50 22.31
CA ASP A 182 -11.76 21.78 22.91
C ASP A 182 -10.25 22.01 22.77
N GLY A 183 -9.87 23.08 22.08
CA GLY A 183 -8.47 23.46 21.87
C GLY A 183 -7.81 24.11 23.08
N ARG A 184 -8.59 24.43 24.12
CA ARG A 184 -8.12 25.14 25.30
C ARG A 184 -7.52 24.17 26.30
N ILE A 185 -6.38 24.54 26.86
CA ILE A 185 -5.63 23.72 27.81
C ILE A 185 -5.50 24.49 29.12
N THR A 186 -6.08 23.93 30.17
CA THR A 186 -6.01 24.45 31.52
C THR A 186 -5.45 23.37 32.44
N LEU A 187 -4.41 23.69 33.20
CA LEU A 187 -3.75 22.74 34.10
C LEU A 187 -3.66 23.27 35.53
N PRO A 188 -3.57 22.37 36.53
CA PRO A 188 -3.34 22.76 37.91
C PRO A 188 -1.96 23.40 38.09
N ARG A 189 -1.86 24.36 39.01
CA ARG A 189 -0.61 24.98 39.43
C ARG A 189 0.08 24.09 40.46
N VAL A 190 1.22 23.52 40.08
CA VAL A 190 2.01 22.62 40.95
C VAL A 190 3.10 23.43 41.65
N MET A 191 3.31 23.19 42.95
CA MET A 191 4.39 23.84 43.70
C MET A 191 5.75 23.47 43.11
N LEU A 192 6.70 24.41 43.07
CA LEU A 192 8.07 24.07 42.67
C LEU A 192 8.68 23.03 43.62
N PRO A 193 9.58 22.14 43.13
CA PRO A 193 10.15 21.07 43.95
C PRO A 193 10.97 21.54 45.16
N ASP A 194 11.46 22.79 45.14
CA ASP A 194 12.30 23.35 46.19
C ASP A 194 11.44 24.04 47.28
N PRO A 195 11.42 23.52 48.52
CA PRO A 195 10.56 24.02 49.60
C PRO A 195 10.89 25.46 50.04
N GLY A 196 12.06 26.01 49.67
CA GLY A 196 12.46 27.39 49.98
C GLY A 196 12.04 28.43 48.93
N VAL A 197 11.51 28.02 47.77
CA VAL A 197 11.24 28.90 46.63
C VAL A 197 9.73 29.10 46.48
N GLY A 198 9.26 30.33 46.74
CA GLY A 198 7.86 30.73 46.48
C GLY A 198 7.56 30.81 44.98
N GLY A 199 6.88 29.79 44.44
CA GLY A 199 6.40 29.78 43.07
C GLY A 199 5.68 28.49 42.68
N THR A 200 4.88 28.56 41.62
CA THR A 200 4.22 27.41 41.02
C THR A 200 4.62 27.25 39.55
N TYR A 201 4.43 26.05 39.01
CA TYR A 201 4.64 25.76 37.61
C TYR A 201 3.52 24.88 37.05
N ALA A 202 3.34 24.96 35.74
CA ALA A 202 2.52 24.02 34.99
C ALA A 202 3.11 23.88 33.58
N TYR A 203 2.95 22.71 32.96
CA TYR A 203 3.31 22.52 31.56
C TYR A 203 2.42 21.49 30.88
N TRP A 204 2.24 21.68 29.58
CA TRP A 204 1.57 20.76 28.67
C TRP A 204 2.46 20.56 27.44
N ILE A 205 2.52 19.32 26.95
CA ILE A 205 3.25 18.95 25.74
C ILE A 205 2.25 18.45 24.70
N GLY A 206 2.09 19.23 23.64
CA GLY A 206 1.25 18.93 22.48
C GLY A 206 2.02 18.16 21.42
N ASP A 207 1.37 17.13 20.89
CA ASP A 207 1.84 16.35 19.75
C ASP A 207 1.56 17.12 18.43
N GLU A 208 2.61 17.39 17.65
CA GLU A 208 2.48 18.04 16.34
C GLU A 208 2.44 17.05 15.17
N GLY A 209 2.88 15.80 15.36
CA GLY A 209 2.86 14.77 14.32
C GLY A 209 1.45 14.24 14.03
N VAL A 210 0.50 14.39 14.97
CA VAL A 210 -0.93 14.10 14.73
C VAL A 210 -1.65 15.18 13.91
N LYS A 211 -0.97 16.30 13.61
CA LYS A 211 -1.53 17.42 12.85
C LYS A 211 -1.02 17.41 11.41
N ALA A 212 -1.80 17.98 10.51
CA ALA A 212 -1.38 18.15 9.12
C ALA A 212 -0.44 19.35 8.98
N ARG A 213 0.73 19.14 8.37
CA ARG A 213 1.67 20.23 8.10
C ARG A 213 1.25 21.03 6.88
N LEU A 214 1.15 22.35 6.99
CA LEU A 214 0.57 23.20 5.93
C LEU A 214 1.56 23.77 4.91
N ASN A 215 2.82 23.96 5.29
CA ASN A 215 3.85 24.60 4.48
C ASN A 215 4.68 23.59 3.67
N LEU A 216 4.03 22.55 3.13
CA LEU A 216 4.66 21.56 2.26
C LEU A 216 4.37 21.89 0.78
N THR A 217 5.41 21.89 -0.03
CA THR A 217 5.34 22.19 -1.47
C THR A 217 5.99 21.07 -2.29
N ASP A 218 5.45 20.79 -3.48
CA ASP A 218 6.05 19.82 -4.39
C ASP A 218 6.89 20.54 -5.46
N PRO A 219 8.23 20.51 -5.38
CA PRO A 219 9.09 21.15 -6.38
C PRO A 219 8.95 20.54 -7.77
N ARG A 220 8.33 19.35 -7.92
CA ARG A 220 8.09 18.71 -9.22
C ARG A 220 6.89 19.31 -9.97
N LEU A 221 5.92 19.87 -9.22
CA LEU A 221 4.74 20.56 -9.76
C LEU A 221 4.95 22.06 -9.91
N THR A 222 5.63 22.66 -8.93
CA THR A 222 5.98 24.09 -8.91
C THR A 222 7.49 24.25 -8.75
N PRO A 223 8.29 24.05 -9.82
CA PRO A 223 9.74 24.18 -9.76
C PRO A 223 10.16 25.59 -9.36
N PRO A 224 11.24 25.75 -8.54
CA PRO A 224 11.78 27.07 -8.21
C PRO A 224 12.25 27.86 -9.44
N THR A 225 12.69 27.15 -10.49
CA THR A 225 13.17 27.71 -11.76
C THR A 225 12.66 26.86 -12.93
N GLY A 226 12.15 27.50 -13.99
CA GLY A 226 11.63 26.82 -15.18
C GLY A 226 10.17 26.37 -15.04
N THR A 227 9.74 25.44 -15.90
CA THR A 227 8.38 24.87 -15.91
C THR A 227 8.40 23.37 -15.63
N ALA A 228 7.33 22.86 -15.00
CA ALA A 228 7.20 21.43 -14.75
C ALA A 228 7.09 20.64 -16.07
N THR A 229 7.94 19.62 -16.22
CA THR A 229 7.92 18.72 -17.39
C THR A 229 6.87 17.63 -17.21
N GLU A 230 6.47 16.96 -18.30
CA GLU A 230 5.54 15.82 -18.20
C GLU A 230 6.10 14.67 -17.35
N GLN A 231 7.42 14.47 -17.37
CA GLN A 231 8.09 13.51 -16.51
C GLN A 231 7.94 13.88 -15.02
N THR A 232 8.25 15.14 -14.64
CA THR A 232 8.18 15.56 -13.24
C THR A 232 6.73 15.58 -12.73
N LYS A 233 5.76 15.91 -13.59
CA LYS A 233 4.33 15.79 -13.25
C LYS A 233 3.91 14.35 -12.99
N GLN A 234 4.42 13.39 -13.78
CA GLN A 234 4.14 11.97 -13.55
C GLN A 234 4.80 11.44 -12.28
N GLU A 235 6.03 11.88 -11.98
CA GLU A 235 6.71 11.57 -10.73
C GLU A 235 5.94 12.13 -9.52
N ALA A 236 5.32 13.30 -9.65
CA ALA A 236 4.50 13.92 -8.60
C ALA A 236 3.21 13.15 -8.26
N LEU A 237 2.75 12.25 -9.14
CA LEU A 237 1.59 11.38 -8.86
C LEU A 237 1.86 10.33 -7.80
N ARG A 238 3.13 10.05 -7.53
CA ARG A 238 3.59 9.02 -6.61
C ARG A 238 4.30 9.72 -5.44
N GLY A 239 3.78 9.49 -4.23
CA GLY A 239 4.24 10.14 -3.00
C GLY A 239 3.71 11.57 -2.83
N VAL A 240 3.00 11.82 -1.73
CA VAL A 240 2.58 13.19 -1.38
C VAL A 240 3.82 14.01 -1.02
N ALA A 241 4.10 15.07 -1.76
CA ALA A 241 5.13 16.04 -1.38
C ALA A 241 4.55 17.35 -0.84
N ARG A 242 3.31 17.70 -1.21
CA ARG A 242 2.63 18.93 -0.79
C ARG A 242 1.59 18.72 0.31
N ALA A 243 1.06 19.81 0.86
CA ALA A 243 -0.13 19.80 1.70
C ALA A 243 -1.38 20.13 0.87
N GLY A 244 -2.47 19.38 1.08
CA GLY A 244 -3.76 19.64 0.45
C GLY A 244 -4.57 20.70 1.17
N VAL A 245 -3.97 21.86 1.44
CA VAL A 245 -4.55 22.91 2.31
C VAL A 245 -5.85 23.50 1.74
N GLU A 246 -6.09 23.38 0.44
CA GLU A 246 -7.29 23.84 -0.24
C GLU A 246 -8.58 23.12 0.19
N ILE A 247 -8.48 22.01 0.93
CA ILE A 247 -9.66 21.34 1.51
C ILE A 247 -10.14 22.01 2.80
N LEU A 248 -9.28 22.79 3.43
CA LEU A 248 -9.56 23.46 4.70
C LEU A 248 -10.36 24.73 4.46
N ARG A 249 -11.28 25.00 5.39
CA ARG A 249 -12.11 26.19 5.36
C ARG A 249 -11.25 27.46 5.39
N GLY A 250 -11.56 28.41 4.54
CA GLY A 250 -10.84 29.68 4.40
C GLY A 250 -9.55 29.58 3.57
N LEU A 251 -9.10 28.39 3.16
CA LEU A 251 -7.89 28.19 2.35
C LEU A 251 -8.19 27.66 0.95
N GLU A 252 -9.46 27.69 0.51
CA GLU A 252 -9.94 27.08 -0.74
C GLU A 252 -9.30 27.68 -1.99
N THR A 253 -8.86 28.95 -1.91
CA THR A 253 -8.23 29.69 -3.02
C THR A 253 -6.70 29.52 -3.08
N MET A 254 -6.11 28.72 -2.19
CA MET A 254 -4.65 28.56 -2.14
C MET A 254 -4.12 27.93 -3.45
N PRO A 255 -3.02 28.46 -4.03
CA PRO A 255 -2.40 27.88 -5.22
C PRO A 255 -1.68 26.54 -4.90
N PRO A 256 -1.35 25.74 -5.93
CA PRO A 256 -0.57 24.51 -5.75
C PRO A 256 0.79 24.70 -5.08
N GLY A 257 1.37 25.90 -5.22
CA GLY A 257 2.61 26.31 -4.55
C GLY A 257 2.49 26.45 -3.03
N GLY A 258 1.29 26.29 -2.46
CA GLY A 258 1.07 26.24 -1.01
C GLY A 258 1.22 27.58 -0.30
N ILE A 259 1.43 27.49 1.02
CA ILE A 259 1.62 28.64 1.89
C ILE A 259 3.04 29.21 1.72
N ASP A 260 3.14 30.55 1.71
CA ASP A 260 4.43 31.24 1.67
C ASP A 260 5.34 30.75 2.82
N PRO A 261 6.57 30.29 2.52
CA PRO A 261 7.49 29.73 3.51
C PRO A 261 7.92 30.73 4.59
N ARG A 262 7.66 32.03 4.41
CA ARG A 262 7.90 33.07 5.41
C ARG A 262 6.93 33.01 6.58
N VAL A 263 5.75 32.39 6.42
CA VAL A 263 4.80 32.18 7.53
C VAL A 263 5.27 31.02 8.39
N ARG A 264 5.50 31.29 9.68
CA ARG A 264 6.12 30.33 10.61
C ARG A 264 5.21 29.92 11.76
N SER A 265 4.07 30.57 11.92
CA SER A 265 3.13 30.30 13.02
C SER A 265 1.67 30.46 12.62
N MET A 266 0.77 29.76 13.34
CA MET A 266 -0.68 29.88 13.14
C MET A 266 -1.21 31.30 13.35
N GLN A 267 -0.54 32.11 14.19
CA GLN A 267 -0.94 33.48 14.45
C GLN A 267 -0.65 34.43 13.27
N GLU A 268 0.30 34.06 12.41
CA GLU A 268 0.63 34.82 11.19
C GLU A 268 -0.26 34.44 10.01
N LEU A 269 -0.99 33.31 10.08
CA LEU A 269 -1.83 32.84 8.99
C LEU A 269 -2.90 33.88 8.57
N PRO A 270 -3.57 34.62 9.47
CA PRO A 270 -4.49 35.70 9.09
C PRO A 270 -3.83 36.88 8.37
N LEU A 271 -2.50 37.02 8.44
CA LEU A 271 -1.75 38.07 7.72
C LEU A 271 -1.50 37.67 6.26
N LEU A 272 -1.84 36.45 5.86
CA LEU A 272 -1.65 35.95 4.51
C LEU A 272 -2.76 36.46 3.59
N THR A 273 -2.63 37.71 3.17
CA THR A 273 -3.33 38.27 2.01
C THR A 273 -2.34 38.37 0.86
N LEU A 274 -2.41 37.45 -0.10
CA LEU A 274 -1.57 37.54 -1.30
C LEU A 274 -2.08 38.70 -2.17
N ALA A 275 -1.17 39.40 -2.84
CA ALA A 275 -1.50 40.46 -3.80
C ALA A 275 -2.44 39.98 -4.93
N THR A 276 -2.54 38.66 -5.12
CA THR A 276 -3.44 37.99 -6.08
C THR A 276 -4.87 37.78 -5.57
N GLY A 277 -5.18 38.17 -4.33
CA GLY A 277 -6.48 37.89 -3.70
C GLY A 277 -6.63 36.46 -3.16
N ALA A 278 -5.61 35.62 -3.29
CA ALA A 278 -5.54 34.29 -2.67
C ALA A 278 -5.02 34.38 -1.23
N GLY A 279 -5.44 33.47 -0.35
CA GLY A 279 -4.97 33.44 1.03
C GLY A 279 -6.03 32.97 2.02
N LEU A 280 -5.80 33.22 3.31
CA LEU A 280 -6.79 32.86 4.33
C LEU A 280 -7.97 33.84 4.27
N VAL A 281 -9.13 33.35 3.84
CA VAL A 281 -10.40 34.06 3.98
C VAL A 281 -10.89 33.88 5.41
N GLU A 282 -10.64 34.88 6.23
CA GLU A 282 -10.92 34.86 7.67
C GLU A 282 -12.33 35.41 7.99
N THR A 283 -12.91 35.06 9.15
CA THR A 283 -14.17 35.64 9.62
C THR A 283 -13.96 36.96 10.38
N THR A 284 -15.02 37.74 10.60
CA THR A 284 -14.99 38.89 11.51
C THR A 284 -15.85 38.60 12.74
N PRO A 285 -15.28 38.42 13.96
CA PRO A 285 -13.85 38.39 14.29
C PRO A 285 -13.12 37.12 13.77
N PRO A 286 -11.78 37.09 13.75
CA PRO A 286 -11.02 35.93 13.25
C PRO A 286 -11.26 34.67 14.08
N THR A 287 -11.75 33.62 13.44
CA THR A 287 -12.05 32.32 14.09
C THR A 287 -11.50 31.11 13.32
N ILE A 288 -11.23 31.22 12.02
CA ILE A 288 -10.81 30.11 11.17
C ILE A 288 -9.37 29.69 11.49
N ALA A 289 -8.41 30.62 11.53
CA ALA A 289 -7.03 30.28 11.93
C ALA A 289 -6.96 29.66 13.34
N LYS A 290 -7.76 30.18 14.28
CA LYS A 290 -7.85 29.64 15.65
C LYS A 290 -8.47 28.25 15.69
N ARG A 291 -9.44 27.99 14.81
CA ARG A 291 -10.07 26.68 14.67
C ARG A 291 -9.05 25.63 14.28
N LEU A 292 -8.15 25.95 13.33
CA LEU A 292 -7.15 25.04 12.74
C LEU A 292 -5.96 24.69 13.65
N GLN A 293 -5.82 25.34 14.81
CA GLN A 293 -4.67 25.17 15.71
C GLN A 293 -4.53 23.74 16.26
N THR A 294 -5.63 23.00 16.35
CA THR A 294 -5.69 21.63 16.88
C THR A 294 -5.49 20.55 15.80
N GLU A 295 -5.63 20.91 14.53
CA GLU A 295 -5.61 19.99 13.38
C GLU A 295 -4.40 20.20 12.47
N THR A 296 -3.78 21.38 12.52
CA THR A 296 -2.73 21.77 11.58
C THR A 296 -1.49 22.32 12.27
N THR A 297 -0.35 22.27 11.57
CA THR A 297 0.93 22.75 12.09
C THR A 297 1.84 23.31 11.00
N PHE A 298 2.81 24.13 11.42
CA PHE A 298 3.95 24.54 10.60
C PHE A 298 5.21 23.72 10.91
N TRP A 299 5.16 22.90 11.96
CA TRP A 299 6.28 22.17 12.51
C TRP A 299 5.90 20.69 12.60
N SER A 300 6.44 19.88 11.69
CA SER A 300 6.35 18.41 11.82
C SER A 300 7.48 17.78 11.01
N ARG A 301 8.38 17.08 11.69
CA ARG A 301 9.43 16.25 11.11
C ARG A 301 9.55 14.95 11.88
N GLY A 302 9.62 13.84 11.16
CA GLY A 302 9.78 12.51 11.71
C GLY A 302 11.21 11.99 11.56
N VAL A 303 11.68 11.27 12.56
CA VAL A 303 12.87 10.43 12.45
C VAL A 303 12.46 9.13 11.78
N ASN A 304 13.20 8.70 10.76
CA ASN A 304 12.97 7.43 10.08
C ASN A 304 13.42 6.26 10.97
N CYS A 305 12.62 5.92 11.98
CA CYS A 305 12.86 4.85 12.94
C CYS A 305 11.72 3.81 12.96
N ASP A 306 12.07 2.60 13.36
CA ASP A 306 11.12 1.51 13.62
C ASP A 306 10.54 1.69 15.03
N THR A 307 9.23 1.88 15.16
CA THR A 307 8.60 2.11 16.47
C THR A 307 8.33 0.82 17.23
N ARG A 308 8.23 -0.33 16.56
CA ARG A 308 7.92 -1.61 17.19
C ARG A 308 9.18 -2.23 17.77
N PHE A 309 10.23 -2.34 16.95
CA PHE A 309 11.48 -2.99 17.34
C PHE A 309 12.58 -1.98 17.70
N GLY A 310 12.47 -0.72 17.31
CA GLY A 310 13.51 0.28 17.54
C GLY A 310 14.65 0.19 16.52
N GLY A 311 15.51 1.21 16.51
CA GLY A 311 16.53 1.39 15.47
C GLY A 311 16.05 2.25 14.31
N LEU A 312 16.99 2.66 13.46
CA LEU A 312 16.69 3.41 12.25
C LEU A 312 16.20 2.49 11.13
N LYS A 313 15.29 3.01 10.29
CA LYS A 313 14.83 2.29 9.09
C LYS A 313 15.93 2.19 8.04
N ILE A 314 15.85 1.15 7.22
CA ILE A 314 16.77 0.92 6.10
C ILE A 314 16.17 1.51 4.83
N ASP A 315 16.97 2.27 4.08
CA ASP A 315 16.53 2.87 2.82
C ASP A 315 16.66 1.89 1.65
N LEU A 316 15.53 1.56 1.05
CA LEU A 316 15.48 0.67 -0.11
C LEU A 316 15.85 1.39 -1.42
N SER A 317 15.78 2.73 -1.47
CA SER A 317 16.15 3.49 -2.68
C SER A 317 17.63 3.27 -3.00
N LEU A 318 18.51 3.52 -2.02
CA LEU A 318 19.95 3.25 -2.17
C LEU A 318 20.27 1.77 -2.31
N ALA A 319 19.59 0.90 -1.53
CA ALA A 319 19.84 -0.54 -1.59
C ALA A 319 19.59 -1.10 -3.00
N PHE A 320 18.47 -0.73 -3.62
CA PHE A 320 18.11 -1.22 -4.94
C PHE A 320 18.94 -0.60 -6.07
N GLU A 321 19.53 0.58 -5.85
CA GLU A 321 20.43 1.24 -6.81
C GLU A 321 21.92 0.86 -6.64
N MET A 322 22.26 -0.05 -5.73
CA MET A 322 23.61 -0.65 -5.65
C MET A 322 24.02 -1.26 -7.00
N THR A 323 25.33 -1.25 -7.29
CA THR A 323 25.87 -2.05 -8.41
C THR A 323 25.64 -3.54 -8.15
N ASP A 324 25.65 -4.37 -9.19
CA ASP A 324 25.37 -5.80 -9.01
C ASP A 324 26.41 -6.49 -8.11
N ALA A 325 27.69 -6.11 -8.19
CA ALA A 325 28.72 -6.61 -7.28
C ALA A 325 28.49 -6.21 -5.81
N GLN A 326 28.10 -4.95 -5.56
CA GLN A 326 27.76 -4.49 -4.21
C GLN A 326 26.50 -5.17 -3.68
N TRP A 327 25.49 -5.34 -4.53
CA TRP A 327 24.26 -6.04 -4.19
C TRP A 327 24.54 -7.50 -3.81
N THR A 328 25.30 -8.25 -4.62
CA THR A 328 25.70 -9.63 -4.32
C THR A 328 26.45 -9.73 -2.99
N GLY A 329 27.30 -8.76 -2.68
CA GLY A 329 28.03 -8.68 -1.40
C GLY A 329 27.23 -8.12 -0.23
N SER A 330 25.98 -7.69 -0.44
CA SER A 330 25.11 -7.11 0.60
C SER A 330 24.31 -8.18 1.34
N GLU A 331 23.65 -7.76 2.43
CA GLU A 331 22.77 -8.59 3.23
C GLU A 331 21.49 -9.05 2.50
N PHE A 332 21.14 -8.37 1.42
CA PHE A 332 19.94 -8.67 0.63
C PHE A 332 20.17 -9.85 -0.34
N ALA A 333 21.42 -10.19 -0.64
CA ALA A 333 21.80 -11.27 -1.54
C ALA A 333 22.75 -12.26 -0.85
N ASN A 334 23.90 -12.60 -1.47
CA ASN A 334 24.84 -13.62 -0.99
C ASN A 334 25.69 -13.17 0.21
N GLY A 335 25.83 -11.86 0.46
CA GLY A 335 26.68 -11.28 1.49
C GLY A 335 26.23 -11.56 2.92
N THR A 336 27.17 -11.56 3.86
CA THR A 336 26.86 -11.80 5.29
C THR A 336 26.03 -10.66 5.89
N PRO A 337 25.28 -10.93 6.98
CA PRO A 337 24.67 -9.88 7.77
C PRO A 337 25.71 -8.83 8.17
N PRO A 338 25.39 -7.53 8.05
CA PRO A 338 26.34 -6.47 8.31
C PRO A 338 26.64 -6.41 9.82
N ARG A 339 27.79 -5.85 10.18
CA ARG A 339 28.26 -5.72 11.58
C ARG A 339 28.36 -4.26 12.00
N THR A 340 28.32 -4.02 13.31
CA THR A 340 28.49 -2.69 13.91
C THR A 340 29.85 -2.11 13.53
N GLY A 341 29.99 -0.79 13.52
CA GLY A 341 31.24 -0.12 13.09
C GLY A 341 32.49 -0.46 13.92
N ASP A 342 32.31 -1.07 15.09
CA ASP A 342 33.38 -1.61 15.96
C ASP A 342 33.68 -3.10 15.72
N ASN A 343 33.00 -3.76 14.77
CA ASN A 343 33.03 -5.20 14.50
C ASN A 343 32.67 -6.11 15.70
N GLN A 344 32.11 -5.56 16.78
CA GLN A 344 31.82 -6.28 18.02
C GLN A 344 30.41 -6.89 18.06
N GLY A 345 29.51 -6.52 17.14
CA GLY A 345 28.15 -7.06 17.03
C GLY A 345 27.65 -7.12 15.59
N GLN A 346 26.60 -7.88 15.31
CA GLN A 346 25.86 -7.75 14.05
C GLN A 346 25.06 -6.44 14.09
N LEU A 347 24.96 -5.71 12.97
CA LEU A 347 23.90 -4.72 12.76
C LEU A 347 22.62 -5.51 12.51
N THR A 348 21.97 -5.82 13.61
CA THR A 348 20.77 -6.61 13.76
C THR A 348 19.56 -5.91 13.16
N GLY A 349 19.41 -6.08 11.84
CA GLY A 349 18.29 -5.57 11.05
C GLY A 349 17.85 -6.51 9.93
N VAL A 350 18.65 -7.54 9.63
CA VAL A 350 18.43 -8.47 8.50
C VAL A 350 17.19 -9.37 8.73
N THR A 351 16.76 -9.56 9.98
CA THR A 351 16.07 -10.80 10.36
C THR A 351 15.09 -10.69 11.55
N TYR A 352 14.39 -9.56 11.76
CA TYR A 352 13.32 -9.54 12.78
C TYR A 352 11.99 -9.07 12.23
N LEU A 353 11.22 -10.02 11.72
CA LEU A 353 9.80 -9.82 11.69
C LEU A 353 9.16 -10.42 12.94
N PHE A 354 7.96 -9.89 13.21
CA PHE A 354 6.96 -10.44 14.10
C PHE A 354 6.89 -11.98 14.02
N HIS A 355 7.40 -12.70 15.03
CA HIS A 355 7.01 -14.10 15.20
C HIS A 355 5.53 -14.10 15.58
N PRO A 356 4.66 -14.84 14.86
CA PRO A 356 3.23 -14.69 15.02
C PRO A 356 2.60 -15.01 16.37
N ASN A 357 3.30 -15.82 17.17
CA ASN A 357 2.90 -16.21 18.51
C ASN A 357 3.53 -15.33 19.61
N GLU A 358 4.23 -14.24 19.24
CA GLU A 358 4.97 -13.36 20.16
C GLU A 358 5.98 -14.07 21.09
N GLN A 359 6.36 -15.33 20.80
CA GLN A 359 7.36 -16.04 21.60
C GLN A 359 8.76 -15.44 21.42
N THR A 360 9.60 -15.69 22.41
CA THR A 360 11.01 -15.31 22.48
C THR A 360 11.89 -15.92 21.38
N ASP A 361 11.34 -16.72 20.45
CA ASP A 361 12.10 -17.36 19.39
C ASP A 361 12.06 -16.56 18.08
N ARG A 362 13.22 -16.00 17.70
CA ARG A 362 13.41 -15.23 16.46
C ARG A 362 13.79 -16.08 15.26
N ARG A 363 13.81 -17.41 15.39
CA ARG A 363 14.07 -18.32 14.26
C ARG A 363 13.09 -18.12 13.11
N ALA A 364 11.91 -17.58 13.38
CA ALA A 364 10.93 -17.28 12.35
C ALA A 364 11.36 -16.26 11.31
N TYR A 365 12.55 -15.63 11.39
CA TYR A 365 13.08 -14.76 10.32
C TYR A 365 14.61 -14.72 10.29
N GLY A 366 15.32 -15.73 10.80
CA GLY A 366 16.80 -15.78 10.77
C GLY A 366 17.38 -15.67 9.35
N ASP A 367 18.70 -15.51 9.22
CA ASP A 367 19.43 -15.38 7.92
C ASP A 367 19.51 -16.76 7.25
N SER A 368 18.35 -17.40 7.16
CA SER A 368 18.12 -18.62 6.43
C SER A 368 18.00 -18.18 4.99
N LYS A 369 19.15 -17.99 4.35
CA LYS A 369 19.20 -17.78 2.90
C LYS A 369 18.57 -18.99 2.20
N VAL A 370 18.11 -18.76 0.99
CA VAL A 370 17.64 -19.82 0.10
C VAL A 370 18.58 -19.91 -1.08
N ASN A 371 19.05 -21.11 -1.36
CA ASN A 371 19.82 -21.34 -2.58
C ASN A 371 18.88 -21.26 -3.79
N VAL A 372 19.19 -20.35 -4.71
CA VAL A 372 18.52 -20.23 -6.00
C VAL A 372 19.56 -20.51 -7.07
N PRO A 373 19.64 -21.76 -7.55
CA PRO A 373 20.59 -22.11 -8.58
C PRO A 373 20.15 -21.52 -9.93
N TYR A 374 21.06 -20.86 -10.61
CA TYR A 374 20.91 -20.38 -11.98
C TYR A 374 22.30 -20.25 -12.60
N ASP A 375 22.42 -20.04 -13.91
CA ASP A 375 23.70 -19.87 -14.62
C ASP A 375 24.82 -20.91 -14.35
N GLY A 376 24.46 -22.11 -13.86
CA GLY A 376 25.41 -23.14 -13.46
C GLY A 376 26.05 -22.93 -12.08
N ALA A 377 25.65 -21.90 -11.33
CA ALA A 377 26.13 -21.61 -9.98
C ALA A 377 24.99 -21.63 -8.93
N ASN A 378 25.40 -21.73 -7.66
CA ASN A 378 24.51 -21.61 -6.50
C ASN A 378 24.53 -20.17 -5.97
N HIS A 379 23.35 -19.59 -5.76
CA HIS A 379 23.20 -18.24 -5.23
C HIS A 379 22.39 -18.29 -3.93
N TRP A 380 23.02 -17.99 -2.80
CA TRP A 380 22.40 -17.99 -1.49
C TRP A 380 21.74 -16.64 -1.20
N LEU A 381 20.50 -16.49 -1.66
CA LEU A 381 19.77 -15.23 -1.62
C LEU A 381 18.94 -15.08 -0.35
N SER A 382 18.82 -13.85 0.15
CA SER A 382 17.95 -13.55 1.28
C SER A 382 16.51 -13.35 0.78
N PRO A 383 15.53 -14.13 1.29
CA PRO A 383 14.12 -13.82 1.10
C PRO A 383 13.72 -12.61 1.96
N VAL A 384 12.65 -11.93 1.58
CA VAL A 384 12.08 -10.80 2.35
C VAL A 384 11.70 -11.25 3.77
N TYR A 385 11.29 -12.50 3.92
CA TYR A 385 10.91 -13.11 5.19
C TYR A 385 11.06 -14.65 5.12
N THR A 386 11.31 -15.33 6.25
CA THR A 386 11.42 -16.81 6.34
C THR A 386 11.05 -17.31 7.73
N PHE A 387 9.94 -18.02 7.90
CA PHE A 387 9.52 -18.55 9.19
C PHE A 387 9.30 -20.05 9.23
N ALA A 388 9.54 -20.67 10.38
CA ALA A 388 9.18 -22.07 10.61
C ALA A 388 7.66 -22.17 10.81
N VAL A 389 6.97 -22.89 9.92
CA VAL A 389 5.51 -23.00 10.01
C VAL A 389 5.09 -23.97 11.11
N ASN A 390 5.95 -24.93 11.42
CA ASN A 390 5.79 -25.85 12.52
C ASN A 390 6.95 -25.66 13.53
N PRO A 391 6.68 -25.16 14.76
CA PRO A 391 7.70 -24.98 15.78
C PRO A 391 8.46 -26.28 16.15
N ASN A 392 7.82 -27.44 15.93
CA ASN A 392 8.38 -28.75 16.23
C ASN A 392 9.14 -29.36 15.04
N ASN A 393 9.06 -28.76 13.85
CA ASN A 393 9.78 -29.21 12.65
C ASN A 393 10.49 -28.02 11.98
N THR A 394 11.74 -27.78 12.36
CA THR A 394 12.55 -26.66 11.87
C THR A 394 12.97 -26.78 10.39
N ALA A 395 12.66 -27.90 9.72
CA ALA A 395 12.90 -28.08 8.29
C ALA A 395 11.75 -27.53 7.40
N GLU A 396 10.60 -27.21 7.99
CA GLU A 396 9.45 -26.62 7.27
C GLU A 396 9.45 -25.09 7.41
N LEU A 397 10.07 -24.43 6.44
CA LEU A 397 10.24 -22.99 6.38
C LEU A 397 9.36 -22.39 5.28
N ALA A 398 8.36 -21.60 5.67
CA ALA A 398 7.66 -20.71 4.76
C ALA A 398 8.53 -19.49 4.46
N ARG A 399 8.63 -19.13 3.19
CA ARG A 399 9.58 -18.11 2.73
C ARG A 399 8.92 -17.19 1.72
N GLY A 400 9.12 -15.89 1.90
CA GLY A 400 8.64 -14.86 1.00
C GLY A 400 9.39 -14.79 -0.35
N PRO A 401 9.05 -13.80 -1.18
CA PRO A 401 9.82 -13.49 -2.39
C PRO A 401 11.26 -13.10 -2.04
N THR A 402 12.16 -13.19 -3.02
CA THR A 402 13.56 -12.74 -2.87
C THR A 402 13.65 -11.21 -2.89
N TRP A 403 14.65 -10.65 -2.20
CA TRP A 403 14.95 -9.22 -2.35
C TRP A 403 15.33 -8.84 -3.78
N ASP A 404 15.97 -9.75 -4.53
CA ASP A 404 16.28 -9.59 -5.95
C ASP A 404 15.03 -9.33 -6.79
N ALA A 405 13.93 -10.05 -6.55
CA ALA A 405 12.67 -9.83 -7.27
C ALA A 405 12.12 -8.41 -7.03
N LEU A 406 12.16 -7.91 -5.79
CA LEU A 406 11.74 -6.54 -5.48
C LEU A 406 12.68 -5.51 -6.10
N ARG A 407 14.00 -5.70 -6.01
CA ARG A 407 14.99 -4.82 -6.66
C ARG A 407 14.77 -4.78 -8.18
N ASN A 408 14.49 -5.92 -8.80
CA ASN A 408 14.22 -6.01 -10.22
C ASN A 408 12.94 -5.24 -10.61
N TYR A 409 11.87 -5.31 -9.82
CA TYR A 409 10.69 -4.48 -10.03
C TYR A 409 11.02 -2.97 -9.88
N HIS A 410 11.78 -2.59 -8.84
CA HIS A 410 12.18 -1.19 -8.63
C HIS A 410 12.92 -0.60 -9.83
N ARG A 411 13.78 -1.37 -10.51
CA ARG A 411 14.61 -0.90 -11.63
C ARG A 411 13.92 -1.00 -13.00
N LEU A 412 12.67 -1.46 -13.09
CA LEU A 412 11.94 -1.61 -14.36
C LEU A 412 11.84 -0.30 -15.16
N TYR A 413 11.77 0.86 -14.50
CA TYR A 413 11.73 2.16 -15.17
C TYR A 413 12.97 2.44 -16.04
N LYS A 414 14.10 1.76 -15.77
CA LYS A 414 15.33 1.84 -16.56
C LYS A 414 15.32 0.95 -17.80
N GLU A 415 14.40 -0.01 -17.88
CA GLU A 415 14.28 -0.95 -19.00
C GLU A 415 13.24 -0.52 -20.05
N LEU A 416 12.52 0.57 -19.80
CA LEU A 416 11.49 1.08 -20.70
C LEU A 416 12.09 1.73 -21.96
N ASP A 417 11.47 1.45 -23.11
CA ASP A 417 11.73 2.14 -24.37
C ASP A 417 10.73 3.30 -24.54
N TRP A 418 11.23 4.53 -24.61
CA TRP A 418 10.44 5.75 -24.79
C TRP A 418 10.50 6.31 -26.22
N SER A 419 10.76 5.47 -27.24
CA SER A 419 10.71 5.89 -28.65
C SER A 419 9.38 6.56 -29.03
N ALA A 420 8.29 6.13 -28.37
CA ALA A 420 7.00 6.82 -28.35
C ALA A 420 6.79 7.49 -26.98
N PRO A 421 6.91 8.83 -26.86
CA PRO A 421 6.91 9.52 -25.56
C PRO A 421 5.65 9.31 -24.71
N THR A 422 4.51 9.05 -25.36
CA THR A 422 3.21 8.86 -24.71
C THR A 422 2.87 7.39 -24.46
N VAL A 423 3.59 6.45 -25.08
CA VAL A 423 3.32 5.01 -24.95
C VAL A 423 4.67 4.29 -24.77
N PRO A 424 5.25 4.35 -23.56
CA PRO A 424 6.46 3.59 -23.26
C PRO A 424 6.21 2.09 -23.50
N THR A 425 7.22 1.42 -24.04
CA THR A 425 7.16 -0.01 -24.38
C THR A 425 8.13 -0.80 -23.51
N LEU A 426 7.69 -1.95 -22.99
CA LEU A 426 8.56 -2.94 -22.35
C LEU A 426 8.55 -4.23 -23.16
N ARG A 427 9.71 -4.88 -23.31
CA ARG A 427 9.77 -6.24 -23.84
C ARG A 427 9.16 -7.22 -22.82
N ALA A 428 8.24 -8.05 -23.28
CA ALA A 428 7.61 -9.07 -22.43
C ALA A 428 8.66 -10.01 -21.84
N ARG A 429 8.52 -10.34 -20.56
CA ARG A 429 9.41 -11.26 -19.84
C ARG A 429 8.66 -12.08 -18.80
N THR A 430 8.98 -13.36 -18.69
CA THR A 430 8.50 -14.26 -17.62
C THR A 430 9.36 -14.12 -16.36
N HIS A 431 9.04 -14.88 -15.31
CA HIS A 431 9.94 -15.00 -14.16
C HIS A 431 11.31 -15.55 -14.56
N PHE A 432 12.34 -15.11 -13.86
CA PHE A 432 13.71 -15.64 -13.97
C PHE A 432 14.15 -16.13 -12.58
N PRO A 433 14.92 -17.22 -12.44
CA PRO A 433 15.60 -18.02 -13.49
C PRO A 433 14.66 -18.71 -14.49
N ASN A 434 15.03 -18.71 -15.77
CA ASN A 434 14.28 -19.50 -16.76
C ASN A 434 14.68 -20.98 -16.70
N THR A 435 13.93 -21.82 -17.42
CA THR A 435 14.12 -23.26 -17.39
C THR A 435 15.49 -23.70 -17.91
N ILE A 436 16.05 -23.02 -18.93
CA ILE A 436 17.38 -23.29 -19.47
C ILE A 436 18.47 -22.99 -18.43
N SER A 437 18.35 -21.85 -17.76
CA SER A 437 19.26 -21.47 -16.69
C SER A 437 19.25 -22.49 -15.55
N LEU A 438 18.06 -22.95 -15.15
CA LEU A 438 17.91 -24.00 -14.14
C LEU A 438 18.47 -25.33 -14.63
N ALA A 439 18.30 -25.65 -15.92
CA ALA A 439 18.82 -26.88 -16.51
C ALA A 439 20.35 -26.95 -16.50
N ALA A 440 21.01 -25.82 -16.78
CA ALA A 440 22.46 -25.69 -16.63
C ALA A 440 22.94 -25.97 -15.19
N SER A 441 22.09 -25.72 -14.19
CA SER A 441 22.34 -26.03 -12.77
C SER A 441 21.94 -27.46 -12.37
N GLY A 442 21.76 -28.37 -13.33
CA GLY A 442 21.49 -29.79 -13.09
C GLY A 442 20.03 -30.09 -12.73
N TYR A 443 19.10 -29.20 -13.04
CA TYR A 443 17.68 -29.50 -13.05
C TYR A 443 17.37 -30.20 -14.38
N GLY A 444 16.93 -31.46 -14.38
CA GLY A 444 16.60 -32.17 -15.62
C GLY A 444 15.37 -31.59 -16.32
N GLY A 445 14.63 -32.43 -17.06
CA GLY A 445 13.35 -32.09 -17.73
C GLY A 445 12.19 -31.58 -16.84
N THR A 446 12.45 -31.28 -15.57
CA THR A 446 11.51 -30.85 -14.52
C THR A 446 11.90 -29.49 -13.92
N ALA A 447 12.76 -28.73 -14.60
CA ALA A 447 13.27 -27.44 -14.17
C ALA A 447 12.22 -26.31 -14.11
N HIS A 448 10.97 -26.58 -14.49
CA HIS A 448 9.92 -25.57 -14.64
C HIS A 448 9.16 -25.27 -13.33
N TYR A 449 8.73 -24.02 -13.13
CA TYR A 449 7.97 -23.58 -11.94
C TYR A 449 6.66 -24.35 -11.78
N SER A 450 5.87 -24.53 -12.85
CA SER A 450 4.56 -25.20 -12.76
C SER A 450 4.68 -26.67 -12.37
N HIS A 451 5.76 -27.36 -12.74
CA HIS A 451 6.00 -28.75 -12.38
C HIS A 451 6.49 -28.88 -10.93
N ARG A 452 7.26 -27.90 -10.43
CA ARG A 452 7.84 -27.94 -9.07
C ARG A 452 6.84 -27.60 -7.99
N PHE A 453 5.98 -26.61 -8.24
CA PHE A 453 4.96 -26.18 -7.30
C PHE A 453 3.64 -26.94 -7.46
N ASN A 454 3.65 -28.05 -8.21
CA ASN A 454 2.51 -28.94 -8.38
C ASN A 454 2.62 -30.15 -7.45
N ARG A 455 1.53 -30.47 -6.75
CA ARG A 455 1.49 -31.61 -5.84
C ARG A 455 1.54 -32.95 -6.55
N MET A 456 0.89 -33.10 -7.70
CA MET A 456 0.86 -34.40 -8.39
C MET A 456 2.24 -34.87 -8.82
N ASP A 457 3.16 -33.94 -9.04
CA ASP A 457 4.49 -34.22 -9.55
C ASP A 457 5.52 -34.46 -8.42
N SER A 458 5.20 -34.06 -7.18
CA SER A 458 6.12 -34.16 -6.03
C SER A 458 5.60 -34.99 -4.87
N GLY A 459 4.29 -34.94 -4.57
CA GLY A 459 3.71 -35.53 -3.36
C GLY A 459 4.16 -34.87 -2.05
N GLU A 460 5.04 -33.86 -2.11
CA GLU A 460 5.70 -33.24 -0.97
C GLU A 460 5.00 -31.95 -0.52
N ASN A 461 5.32 -31.46 0.69
CA ASN A 461 4.89 -30.16 1.19
C ASN A 461 5.73 -29.01 0.56
N TYR A 462 5.62 -28.86 -0.77
CA TYR A 462 6.51 -28.06 -1.61
C TYR A 462 6.52 -26.54 -1.33
N LEU A 463 5.57 -26.03 -0.54
CA LEU A 463 5.52 -24.60 -0.20
C LEU A 463 6.47 -24.26 0.95
N VAL A 464 6.71 -25.19 1.87
CA VAL A 464 7.52 -24.96 3.07
C VAL A 464 8.82 -25.75 3.08
N ARG A 465 9.13 -26.49 2.00
CA ARG A 465 10.37 -27.26 1.88
C ARG A 465 11.31 -26.59 0.88
N ASP A 466 12.58 -26.50 1.26
CA ASP A 466 13.63 -25.96 0.40
C ASP A 466 14.00 -26.92 -0.73
N PHE A 467 13.80 -28.22 -0.51
CA PHE A 467 14.07 -29.26 -1.50
C PHE A 467 12.76 -29.93 -1.91
N VAL A 468 12.53 -29.97 -3.22
CA VAL A 468 11.43 -30.69 -3.86
C VAL A 468 12.01 -31.72 -4.81
N ASN A 469 11.67 -33.00 -4.67
CA ASN A 469 12.22 -34.10 -5.47
C ASN A 469 13.78 -34.06 -5.55
N GLY A 470 14.45 -33.87 -4.40
CA GLY A 470 15.92 -33.92 -4.28
C GLY A 470 16.69 -32.73 -4.87
N LYS A 471 16.02 -31.61 -5.18
CA LYS A 471 16.60 -30.38 -5.74
C LYS A 471 15.97 -29.15 -5.11
N GLU A 472 16.65 -28.01 -5.12
CA GLU A 472 16.14 -26.79 -4.51
C GLU A 472 14.87 -26.27 -5.22
N ALA A 473 13.91 -25.75 -4.47
CA ALA A 473 12.71 -25.15 -5.03
C ALA A 473 13.07 -23.86 -5.80
N PRO A 474 12.74 -23.73 -7.09
CA PRO A 474 13.10 -22.54 -7.86
C PRO A 474 12.35 -21.33 -7.32
N ARG A 475 13.02 -20.17 -7.27
CA ARG A 475 12.43 -18.90 -6.79
C ARG A 475 12.68 -17.77 -7.76
N PRO A 476 11.71 -16.89 -8.00
CA PRO A 476 11.94 -15.72 -8.84
C PRO A 476 12.98 -14.79 -8.24
N VAL A 477 13.93 -14.36 -9.07
CA VAL A 477 14.84 -13.22 -8.83
C VAL A 477 14.51 -12.06 -9.77
N LYS A 478 13.72 -12.30 -10.83
CA LYS A 478 13.09 -11.24 -11.63
C LYS A 478 11.59 -11.48 -11.74
N VAL A 479 10.81 -10.41 -11.61
CA VAL A 479 9.34 -10.45 -11.72
C VAL A 479 8.90 -10.57 -13.18
N SER A 480 7.78 -11.25 -13.43
CA SER A 480 7.23 -11.29 -14.78
C SER A 480 6.48 -10.01 -15.14
N VAL A 481 6.64 -9.61 -16.39
CA VAL A 481 5.87 -8.55 -17.05
C VAL A 481 5.50 -9.06 -18.43
N THR A 482 4.34 -9.69 -18.54
CA THR A 482 3.90 -10.36 -19.76
C THR A 482 2.37 -10.32 -19.85
N PRO A 483 1.78 -10.24 -21.05
CA PRO A 483 0.36 -10.50 -21.19
C PRO A 483 0.03 -11.92 -20.75
N TYR A 484 -1.22 -12.12 -20.35
CA TYR A 484 -1.79 -13.44 -20.09
C TYR A 484 -2.90 -13.73 -21.09
N VAL A 485 -3.21 -15.02 -21.28
CA VAL A 485 -4.32 -15.46 -22.11
C VAL A 485 -5.62 -15.28 -21.33
N ALA A 486 -6.41 -14.26 -21.66
CA ALA A 486 -7.69 -13.99 -21.00
C ALA A 486 -8.78 -14.97 -21.43
N ARG A 487 -8.67 -15.50 -22.66
CA ARG A 487 -9.60 -16.47 -23.23
C ARG A 487 -8.93 -17.28 -24.33
N GLN A 488 -9.15 -18.59 -24.34
CA GLN A 488 -8.76 -19.51 -25.39
C GLN A 488 -9.98 -20.29 -25.84
N LEU A 489 -10.36 -20.13 -27.11
CA LEU A 489 -11.42 -20.93 -27.72
C LEU A 489 -10.85 -21.96 -28.68
N LEU A 490 -11.48 -23.12 -28.74
CA LEU A 490 -11.32 -24.10 -29.80
C LEU A 490 -12.68 -24.40 -30.41
N VAL A 491 -12.89 -23.89 -31.62
CA VAL A 491 -14.15 -24.01 -32.35
C VAL A 491 -14.07 -25.17 -33.31
N TRP A 492 -15.04 -26.06 -33.24
CA TRP A 492 -15.20 -27.18 -34.13
C TRP A 492 -16.32 -26.86 -35.11
N GLY A 493 -16.07 -27.07 -36.40
CA GLY A 493 -17.02 -26.79 -37.45
C GLY A 493 -17.03 -27.86 -38.54
N LEU A 494 -17.97 -27.72 -39.45
CA LEU A 494 -18.19 -28.64 -40.57
C LEU A 494 -18.25 -27.86 -41.89
N MET A 495 -17.60 -28.40 -42.91
CA MET A 495 -17.57 -27.88 -44.28
C MET A 495 -17.56 -29.00 -45.31
N GLU A 496 -17.74 -28.64 -46.58
CA GLU A 496 -17.70 -29.55 -47.72
C GLU A 496 -16.87 -28.98 -48.87
N GLU A 497 -15.95 -29.79 -49.42
CA GLU A 497 -15.21 -29.51 -50.65
C GLU A 497 -14.98 -30.84 -51.40
N GLY A 498 -16.02 -31.34 -52.07
CA GLY A 498 -16.06 -32.68 -52.67
C GLY A 498 -16.29 -33.80 -51.64
N ASP A 499 -15.51 -33.77 -50.55
CA ASP A 499 -15.66 -34.60 -49.35
C ASP A 499 -16.04 -33.74 -48.13
N LEU A 500 -16.59 -34.37 -47.09
CA LEU A 500 -16.86 -33.73 -45.80
C LEU A 500 -15.55 -33.42 -45.06
N ARG A 501 -15.49 -32.24 -44.44
CA ARG A 501 -14.33 -31.78 -43.68
C ARG A 501 -14.72 -31.24 -42.31
N LEU A 502 -13.94 -31.63 -41.30
CA LEU A 502 -13.97 -31.03 -39.97
C LEU A 502 -13.07 -29.80 -39.97
N THR A 503 -13.55 -28.68 -39.44
CA THR A 503 -12.73 -27.50 -39.23
C THR A 503 -12.41 -27.27 -37.77
N LEU A 504 -11.16 -26.92 -37.47
CA LEU A 504 -10.71 -26.48 -36.15
C LEU A 504 -10.26 -25.03 -36.22
N SER A 505 -10.78 -24.19 -35.33
CA SER A 505 -10.41 -22.77 -35.30
C SER A 505 -9.98 -22.39 -33.88
N PRO A 506 -8.67 -22.34 -33.61
CA PRO A 506 -8.15 -21.84 -32.35
C PRO A 506 -8.23 -20.31 -32.34
N ILE A 507 -8.79 -19.74 -31.28
CA ILE A 507 -8.90 -18.29 -31.12
C ILE A 507 -8.32 -17.92 -29.75
N THR A 508 -7.33 -17.05 -29.73
CA THR A 508 -6.63 -16.64 -28.52
C THR A 508 -6.89 -15.16 -28.26
N VAL A 509 -7.28 -14.82 -27.03
CA VAL A 509 -7.39 -13.43 -26.57
C VAL A 509 -6.28 -13.17 -25.55
N LEU A 510 -5.33 -12.31 -25.91
CA LEU A 510 -4.33 -11.80 -24.98
C LEU A 510 -4.80 -10.52 -24.34
N HIS A 511 -4.50 -10.36 -23.06
CA HIS A 511 -4.72 -9.12 -22.34
C HIS A 511 -3.39 -8.54 -21.87
N ASN A 512 -3.14 -7.27 -22.17
CA ASN A 512 -2.07 -6.50 -21.55
C ASN A 512 -2.63 -5.72 -20.35
N PRO A 513 -2.44 -6.18 -19.09
CA PRO A 513 -3.01 -5.52 -17.92
C PRO A 513 -2.21 -4.30 -17.46
N TYR A 514 -1.12 -3.94 -18.13
CA TYR A 514 -0.16 -2.89 -17.71
C TYR A 514 -0.48 -1.52 -18.33
N ASN A 515 0.05 -0.47 -17.70
CA ASN A 515 0.02 0.92 -18.17
C ASN A 515 0.98 1.22 -19.33
N VAL A 516 1.87 0.29 -19.66
CA VAL A 516 2.84 0.38 -20.76
C VAL A 516 2.44 -0.54 -21.91
N ALA A 517 2.91 -0.25 -23.11
CA ALA A 517 2.80 -1.21 -24.20
C ALA A 517 3.74 -2.40 -23.94
N VAL A 518 3.28 -3.62 -24.23
CA VAL A 518 4.10 -4.83 -24.05
C VAL A 518 4.43 -5.41 -25.42
N ARG A 519 5.72 -5.47 -25.74
CA ARG A 519 6.24 -6.05 -26.99
C ARG A 519 6.59 -7.52 -26.77
N LEU A 520 5.86 -8.40 -27.44
CA LEU A 520 6.26 -9.79 -27.63
C LEU A 520 7.40 -9.80 -28.64
N SER A 521 8.60 -10.12 -28.17
CA SER A 521 9.76 -10.22 -29.06
C SER A 521 10.72 -11.32 -28.64
N LYS A 522 11.18 -12.06 -29.64
CA LYS A 522 12.18 -13.11 -29.48
C LYS A 522 13.54 -12.52 -29.10
N GLU A 523 14.43 -13.37 -28.61
CA GLU A 523 15.81 -12.96 -28.40
C GLU A 523 16.49 -12.62 -29.75
N PRO A 524 17.31 -11.55 -29.80
CA PRO A 524 18.14 -11.28 -30.98
C PRO A 524 18.98 -12.51 -31.36
N ASN A 525 19.18 -12.73 -32.67
CA ASN A 525 19.99 -13.83 -33.21
C ASN A 525 19.45 -15.27 -33.03
N THR A 526 18.19 -15.44 -32.62
CA THR A 526 17.50 -16.75 -32.71
C THR A 526 16.90 -16.97 -34.10
N ALA A 527 16.84 -18.24 -34.54
CA ALA A 527 16.15 -18.64 -35.77
C ALA A 527 14.61 -18.61 -35.66
N ASP A 528 14.08 -18.31 -34.48
CA ASP A 528 12.65 -18.29 -34.24
C ASP A 528 11.97 -17.18 -35.06
N THR A 529 10.78 -17.46 -35.61
CA THR A 529 9.98 -16.50 -36.39
C THR A 529 8.76 -15.97 -35.61
N ALA A 530 8.58 -16.45 -34.38
CA ALA A 530 7.49 -16.12 -33.48
C ALA A 530 8.06 -15.74 -32.11
N ALA A 531 7.30 -14.98 -31.33
CA ALA A 531 7.67 -14.64 -29.95
C ALA A 531 6.93 -15.50 -28.92
N MET A 532 5.74 -15.99 -29.25
CA MET A 532 4.93 -16.82 -28.35
C MET A 532 4.32 -17.99 -29.11
N ARG A 533 4.23 -19.15 -28.44
CA ARG A 533 3.62 -20.39 -28.95
C ARG A 533 2.56 -20.88 -28.00
N LEU A 534 1.42 -21.29 -28.54
CA LEU A 534 0.43 -22.07 -27.81
C LEU A 534 0.46 -23.51 -28.29
N SER A 535 0.49 -24.46 -27.36
CA SER A 535 0.61 -25.89 -27.66
C SER A 535 -0.60 -26.64 -27.12
N PHE A 536 -1.34 -27.31 -28.01
CA PHE A 536 -2.51 -28.13 -27.69
C PHE A 536 -2.11 -29.60 -27.61
N ARG A 537 -2.70 -30.31 -26.64
CA ARG A 537 -2.32 -31.68 -26.32
C ARG A 537 -3.52 -32.61 -26.27
N ALA A 538 -3.21 -33.88 -26.07
CA ALA A 538 -4.17 -34.90 -25.65
C ALA A 538 -5.28 -35.27 -26.64
N TRP A 539 -5.06 -35.15 -27.95
CA TRP A 539 -6.10 -35.38 -28.96
C TRP A 539 -6.48 -36.86 -29.20
N ASP A 540 -5.74 -37.82 -28.66
CA ASP A 540 -6.14 -39.24 -28.69
C ASP A 540 -7.31 -39.55 -27.74
N ASN A 541 -7.48 -38.76 -26.68
CA ASN A 541 -8.63 -38.80 -25.76
C ASN A 541 -9.87 -38.12 -26.34
N TRP A 542 -9.71 -37.41 -27.46
CA TRP A 542 -10.79 -36.71 -28.14
C TRP A 542 -11.32 -37.61 -29.25
N THR A 543 -12.63 -37.81 -29.28
CA THR A 543 -13.33 -38.63 -30.25
C THR A 543 -14.38 -37.78 -30.95
N VAL A 544 -14.38 -37.86 -32.28
CA VAL A 544 -15.42 -37.27 -33.11
C VAL A 544 -16.32 -38.39 -33.59
N ASP A 545 -17.61 -38.28 -33.28
CA ASP A 545 -18.65 -39.19 -33.71
C ASP A 545 -19.29 -38.64 -34.97
N PHE A 546 -19.41 -39.47 -35.98
CA PHE A 546 -20.03 -39.15 -37.25
C PHE A 546 -21.19 -40.11 -37.50
N ALA A 547 -22.25 -39.60 -38.11
CA ALA A 547 -23.31 -40.44 -38.64
C ALA A 547 -23.84 -39.85 -39.95
N THR A 548 -24.08 -40.71 -40.93
CA THR A 548 -24.88 -40.35 -42.12
C THR A 548 -25.96 -41.39 -42.37
N THR A 549 -27.06 -40.99 -43.01
CA THR A 549 -28.11 -41.93 -43.40
C THR A 549 -27.57 -43.04 -44.32
N ALA A 550 -26.64 -42.72 -45.24
CA ALA A 550 -26.06 -43.70 -46.15
C ALA A 550 -25.01 -44.64 -45.54
N LYS A 551 -24.17 -44.19 -44.58
CA LYS A 551 -23.05 -44.99 -44.03
C LYS A 551 -23.25 -45.46 -42.58
N GLY A 552 -24.33 -45.06 -41.91
CA GLY A 552 -24.53 -45.35 -40.49
C GLY A 552 -23.62 -44.50 -39.58
N SER A 553 -23.48 -44.91 -38.31
CA SER A 553 -22.69 -44.18 -37.30
C SER A 553 -21.33 -44.82 -37.06
N TRP A 554 -20.29 -44.01 -36.92
CA TRP A 554 -18.94 -44.44 -36.54
C TRP A 554 -18.21 -43.34 -35.75
N SER A 555 -17.10 -43.69 -35.11
CA SER A 555 -16.29 -42.76 -34.33
C SER A 555 -14.84 -42.78 -34.81
N ARG A 556 -14.17 -41.64 -34.74
CA ARG A 556 -12.74 -41.51 -35.03
C ARG A 556 -12.07 -40.71 -33.91
N ARG A 557 -10.89 -41.15 -33.46
CA ARG A 557 -10.08 -40.32 -32.56
C ARG A 557 -9.56 -39.11 -33.34
N MET A 558 -9.52 -37.97 -32.67
CA MET A 558 -9.08 -36.73 -33.28
C MET A 558 -7.62 -36.82 -33.74
N ILE A 559 -6.78 -37.52 -32.97
CA ILE A 559 -5.39 -37.75 -33.36
C ILE A 559 -5.25 -38.52 -34.67
N ASP A 560 -6.13 -39.50 -34.92
CA ASP A 560 -6.08 -40.31 -36.15
C ASP A 560 -6.55 -39.49 -37.35
N LEU A 561 -7.51 -38.58 -37.13
CA LEU A 561 -7.95 -37.63 -38.16
C LEU A 561 -6.84 -36.62 -38.50
N ALA A 562 -6.17 -36.07 -37.49
CA ALA A 562 -5.05 -35.16 -37.65
C ALA A 562 -3.89 -35.80 -38.44
N ARG A 563 -3.55 -37.07 -38.14
CA ARG A 563 -2.46 -37.83 -38.78
C ARG A 563 -2.64 -38.12 -40.27
N ILE A 564 -3.87 -38.03 -40.78
CA ILE A 564 -4.14 -38.17 -42.22
C ILE A 564 -3.50 -37.01 -42.99
N THR A 565 -3.50 -35.80 -42.41
CA THR A 565 -2.94 -34.61 -43.06
C THR A 565 -1.51 -34.36 -42.61
N ASP A 566 -1.19 -34.63 -41.34
CA ASP A 566 0.16 -34.48 -40.78
C ASP A 566 0.50 -35.64 -39.82
N GLY A 567 1.29 -36.60 -40.31
CA GLY A 567 1.68 -37.80 -39.56
C GLY A 567 2.50 -37.54 -38.29
N SER A 568 2.96 -36.30 -38.05
CA SER A 568 3.75 -35.94 -36.87
C SER A 568 2.92 -35.61 -35.62
N ALA A 569 1.59 -35.47 -35.75
CA ALA A 569 0.69 -35.23 -34.62
C ALA A 569 0.77 -36.36 -33.58
N ASN A 570 0.80 -36.02 -32.29
CA ASN A 570 0.97 -36.98 -31.20
C ASN A 570 0.34 -36.49 -29.89
N TRP A 571 0.40 -37.32 -28.84
CA TRP A 571 -0.15 -37.02 -27.52
C TRP A 571 0.45 -35.76 -26.87
N SER A 572 1.78 -35.70 -26.83
CA SER A 572 2.55 -34.63 -26.18
C SER A 572 2.42 -33.30 -26.90
N GLU A 573 2.05 -33.29 -28.17
CA GLU A 573 1.74 -32.08 -28.89
C GLU A 573 0.93 -32.39 -30.15
N SER A 574 -0.37 -32.27 -30.02
CA SER A 574 -1.29 -32.53 -31.11
C SER A 574 -1.19 -31.45 -32.18
N PHE A 575 -1.07 -30.18 -31.76
CA PHE A 575 -1.20 -29.00 -32.60
C PHE A 575 -0.61 -27.75 -31.93
N ARG A 576 -0.19 -26.76 -32.72
CA ARG A 576 0.42 -25.51 -32.23
C ARG A 576 -0.26 -24.28 -32.82
N THR A 577 -0.16 -23.13 -32.17
CA THR A 577 -0.33 -21.82 -32.81
C THR A 577 0.81 -20.90 -32.42
N TYR A 578 1.08 -19.89 -33.25
CA TYR A 578 2.18 -18.97 -33.03
C TYR A 578 1.71 -17.53 -33.11
N ILE A 579 2.25 -16.68 -32.25
CA ILE A 579 2.06 -15.24 -32.29
C ILE A 579 3.35 -14.61 -32.79
N LYS A 580 3.19 -13.72 -33.78
CA LYS A 580 4.30 -13.13 -34.53
C LYS A 580 5.28 -12.39 -33.63
N ASP A 581 6.56 -12.52 -33.95
CA ASP A 581 7.60 -11.65 -33.37
C ASP A 581 7.32 -10.17 -33.67
N GLY A 582 7.63 -9.30 -32.70
CA GLY A 582 7.37 -7.86 -32.78
C GLY A 582 5.92 -7.44 -32.52
N THR A 583 5.05 -8.35 -32.06
CA THR A 583 3.66 -8.01 -31.70
C THR A 583 3.63 -7.08 -30.49
N VAL A 584 3.06 -5.87 -30.64
CA VAL A 584 2.96 -4.87 -29.56
C VAL A 584 1.52 -4.72 -29.10
N LEU A 585 1.23 -5.08 -27.85
CA LEU A 585 -0.07 -4.88 -27.19
C LEU A 585 -0.10 -3.51 -26.52
N GLN A 586 -1.13 -2.71 -26.79
CA GLN A 586 -1.32 -1.39 -26.19
C GLN A 586 -1.72 -1.50 -24.72
N PRO A 587 -1.54 -0.45 -23.89
CA PRO A 587 -1.95 -0.46 -22.49
C PRO A 587 -3.42 -0.87 -22.30
N GLY A 588 -3.66 -1.91 -21.49
CA GLY A 588 -4.99 -2.43 -21.20
C GLY A 588 -5.62 -3.30 -22.30
N GLU A 589 -5.05 -3.40 -23.50
CA GLU A 589 -5.74 -3.95 -24.67
C GLU A 589 -6.07 -5.46 -24.54
N PHE A 590 -7.29 -5.83 -24.93
CA PHE A 590 -7.70 -7.23 -25.20
C PHE A 590 -7.60 -7.52 -26.70
N ARG A 591 -6.50 -8.16 -27.13
CA ARG A 591 -6.23 -8.46 -28.54
C ARG A 591 -6.56 -9.90 -28.91
N VAL A 592 -7.20 -10.07 -30.06
CA VAL A 592 -7.58 -11.36 -30.63
C VAL A 592 -6.57 -11.83 -31.67
N PHE A 593 -6.28 -13.13 -31.64
CA PHE A 593 -5.46 -13.83 -32.62
C PHE A 593 -6.21 -15.07 -33.11
N SER A 594 -6.35 -15.21 -34.42
CA SER A 594 -6.86 -16.42 -35.08
C SER A 594 -6.06 -16.73 -36.35
N SER A 595 -6.40 -17.81 -37.04
CA SER A 595 -5.87 -18.16 -38.37
C SER A 595 -6.18 -17.10 -39.44
N SER A 596 -5.45 -17.12 -40.57
CA SER A 596 -5.53 -16.15 -41.66
C SER A 596 -6.80 -16.24 -42.52
N SER A 597 -7.22 -15.09 -43.09
CA SER A 597 -8.46 -14.82 -43.84
C SER A 597 -8.69 -15.51 -45.19
N ASN A 598 -7.94 -16.55 -45.55
CA ASN A 598 -8.04 -17.20 -46.88
C ASN A 598 -8.83 -18.52 -46.87
N GLY A 599 -9.62 -18.77 -45.83
CA GLY A 599 -10.31 -20.04 -45.60
C GLY A 599 -9.45 -21.06 -44.85
N PRO A 600 -10.03 -22.22 -44.49
CA PRO A 600 -9.36 -23.15 -43.60
C PRO A 600 -8.25 -23.92 -44.34
N LEU A 601 -7.03 -23.78 -43.84
CA LEU A 601 -5.85 -24.46 -44.39
C LEU A 601 -5.91 -25.96 -44.11
N PRO A 602 -5.32 -26.84 -44.94
CA PRO A 602 -5.12 -28.23 -44.55
C PRO A 602 -4.42 -28.31 -43.19
N PHE A 603 -4.92 -29.16 -42.31
CA PHE A 603 -4.35 -29.29 -40.97
C PHE A 603 -2.86 -29.63 -41.01
N THR A 604 -2.08 -28.89 -40.24
CA THR A 604 -0.69 -29.21 -39.92
C THR A 604 -0.45 -28.95 -38.45
N ARG A 605 0.42 -29.76 -37.85
CA ARG A 605 0.88 -29.57 -36.47
C ARG A 605 1.67 -28.26 -36.33
N LEU A 606 2.34 -27.81 -37.39
CA LEU A 606 3.20 -26.63 -37.43
C LEU A 606 2.57 -25.55 -38.34
N PRO A 607 1.43 -24.95 -37.95
CA PRO A 607 0.75 -24.03 -38.83
C PRO A 607 1.46 -22.68 -38.94
N PRO A 608 1.09 -21.87 -39.95
CA PRO A 608 1.57 -20.50 -40.06
C PRO A 608 1.19 -19.65 -38.83
N VAL A 609 1.91 -18.54 -38.68
CA VAL A 609 1.71 -17.58 -37.59
C VAL A 609 0.29 -16.99 -37.64
N SER A 610 -0.37 -16.92 -36.49
CA SER A 610 -1.73 -16.38 -36.35
C SER A 610 -1.79 -14.91 -36.78
N ALA A 611 -2.90 -14.53 -37.40
CA ALA A 611 -3.22 -13.17 -37.77
C ALA A 611 -3.79 -12.38 -36.58
N ASN A 612 -3.56 -11.06 -36.56
CA ASN A 612 -4.05 -10.13 -35.54
C ASN A 612 -5.48 -9.67 -35.86
N SER A 613 -6.40 -10.61 -35.99
CA SER A 613 -7.81 -10.36 -36.31
C SER A 613 -8.65 -11.54 -35.84
N PHE A 614 -9.94 -11.33 -35.64
CA PHE A 614 -10.89 -12.42 -35.54
C PHE A 614 -11.39 -12.82 -36.94
N ASP A 615 -10.98 -14.00 -37.40
CA ASP A 615 -11.42 -14.60 -38.66
C ASP A 615 -12.54 -15.63 -38.43
N PHE A 616 -13.55 -15.57 -39.30
CA PHE A 616 -14.74 -16.41 -39.29
C PHE A 616 -14.69 -17.55 -40.32
N LEU A 617 -13.70 -17.57 -41.21
CA LEU A 617 -13.61 -18.54 -42.30
C LEU A 617 -13.05 -19.90 -41.88
N GLY A 618 -12.76 -20.07 -40.58
CA GLY A 618 -12.22 -21.29 -40.02
C GLY A 618 -10.70 -21.39 -40.15
N GLY A 619 -10.06 -22.13 -39.24
CA GLY A 619 -8.60 -22.21 -39.20
C GLY A 619 -7.99 -23.33 -40.01
N PHE A 620 -8.27 -24.56 -39.60
CA PHE A 620 -7.68 -25.75 -40.20
C PHE A 620 -8.76 -26.71 -40.61
N SER A 621 -8.63 -27.34 -41.76
CA SER A 621 -9.53 -28.38 -42.25
C SER A 621 -8.87 -29.75 -42.20
N ILE A 622 -9.64 -30.74 -41.76
CA ILE A 622 -9.24 -32.14 -41.69
C ILE A 622 -10.30 -32.95 -42.46
N PRO A 623 -9.90 -33.78 -43.43
CA PRO A 623 -10.86 -34.61 -44.14
C PRO A 623 -11.51 -35.62 -43.20
N TRP A 624 -12.82 -35.81 -43.33
CA TRP A 624 -13.49 -36.90 -42.65
C TRP A 624 -13.13 -38.23 -43.28
N THR A 625 -13.02 -39.25 -42.45
CA THR A 625 -12.80 -40.63 -42.91
C THR A 625 -13.70 -41.61 -42.20
N ASP A 626 -14.14 -42.63 -42.94
CA ASP A 626 -14.87 -43.75 -42.36
C ASP A 626 -13.95 -44.64 -41.50
N ALA A 627 -14.48 -45.73 -40.93
CA ALA A 627 -13.70 -46.63 -40.08
C ALA A 627 -12.46 -47.23 -40.77
N SER A 628 -12.42 -47.27 -42.10
CA SER A 628 -11.28 -47.80 -42.89
C SER A 628 -10.22 -46.75 -43.22
N GLY A 629 -10.47 -45.47 -42.94
CA GLY A 629 -9.57 -44.37 -43.32
C GLY A 629 -9.83 -43.78 -44.70
N ALA A 630 -10.85 -44.25 -45.43
CA ALA A 630 -11.26 -43.66 -46.69
C ALA A 630 -12.05 -42.37 -46.48
N ARG A 631 -11.85 -41.37 -47.35
CA ARG A 631 -12.55 -40.08 -47.29
C ARG A 631 -14.05 -40.26 -47.51
N VAL A 632 -14.85 -39.44 -46.83
CA VAL A 632 -16.33 -39.53 -46.87
C VAL A 632 -16.91 -38.36 -47.65
N SER A 633 -17.49 -38.64 -48.80
CA SER A 633 -18.39 -37.76 -49.53
C SER A 633 -19.83 -37.91 -49.03
N ARG A 634 -20.69 -36.90 -49.23
CA ARG A 634 -22.12 -36.96 -48.87
C ARG A 634 -23.02 -37.07 -50.09
N LEU A 635 -24.17 -37.70 -49.93
CA LEU A 635 -25.29 -37.59 -50.87
C LEU A 635 -26.19 -36.40 -50.48
N PRO A 636 -26.87 -35.73 -51.43
CA PRO A 636 -27.81 -34.64 -51.11
C PRO A 636 -28.93 -35.06 -50.15
N THR A 637 -29.30 -36.34 -50.15
CA THR A 637 -30.33 -36.94 -49.28
C THR A 637 -29.84 -37.34 -47.89
N ASP A 638 -28.54 -37.24 -47.62
CA ASP A 638 -27.99 -37.65 -46.32
C ASP A 638 -28.36 -36.67 -45.22
N THR A 639 -28.89 -37.21 -44.12
CA THR A 639 -28.87 -36.50 -42.82
C THR A 639 -27.52 -36.77 -42.17
N ILE A 640 -26.83 -35.73 -41.71
CA ILE A 640 -25.48 -35.80 -41.14
C ILE A 640 -25.55 -35.47 -39.65
N SER A 641 -24.93 -36.26 -38.79
CA SER A 641 -24.79 -35.95 -37.37
C SER A 641 -23.32 -35.93 -36.96
N VAL A 642 -22.92 -34.95 -36.16
CA VAL A 642 -21.54 -34.80 -35.65
C VAL A 642 -21.55 -34.55 -34.16
N GLY A 643 -20.89 -35.42 -33.40
CA GLY A 643 -20.64 -35.27 -31.97
C GLY A 643 -19.16 -35.13 -31.67
N ILE A 644 -18.81 -34.37 -30.63
CA ILE A 644 -17.44 -34.31 -30.12
C ILE A 644 -17.48 -34.69 -28.65
N ARG A 645 -16.71 -35.71 -28.30
CA ARG A 645 -16.55 -36.20 -26.94
C ARG A 645 -15.08 -36.23 -26.59
N SER A 646 -14.75 -36.09 -25.32
CA SER A 646 -13.41 -36.36 -24.83
C SER A 646 -13.46 -37.06 -23.48
N THR A 647 -12.60 -38.05 -23.30
CA THR A 647 -12.38 -38.79 -22.05
C THR A 647 -11.19 -38.25 -21.26
N GLY A 648 -10.58 -37.14 -21.70
CA GLY A 648 -9.36 -36.59 -21.13
C GLY A 648 -9.35 -35.06 -21.05
N PRO A 649 -8.19 -34.47 -20.72
CA PRO A 649 -8.09 -33.05 -20.40
C PRO A 649 -8.25 -32.14 -21.62
N PHE A 650 -8.62 -30.88 -21.36
CA PHE A 650 -8.33 -29.77 -22.26
C PHE A 650 -7.08 -29.07 -21.75
N TYR A 651 -6.03 -29.09 -22.57
CA TYR A 651 -4.71 -28.64 -22.15
C TYR A 651 -4.07 -27.78 -23.23
N VAL A 652 -3.84 -26.51 -22.89
CA VAL A 652 -3.07 -25.55 -23.67
C VAL A 652 -1.90 -25.02 -22.85
N ARG A 653 -0.69 -25.07 -23.42
CA ARG A 653 0.52 -24.47 -22.83
C ARG A 653 0.93 -23.22 -23.56
N HIS A 654 1.43 -22.23 -22.83
CA HIS A 654 1.84 -20.94 -23.39
C HIS A 654 3.32 -20.68 -23.16
N LEU A 655 4.08 -20.64 -24.25
CA LEU A 655 5.53 -20.50 -24.23
C LEU A 655 5.90 -19.13 -24.77
N LEU A 656 6.81 -18.42 -24.09
CA LEU A 656 7.31 -17.10 -24.51
C LEU A 656 8.83 -17.14 -24.57
N THR A 657 9.39 -16.82 -25.73
CA THR A 657 10.84 -16.60 -25.85
C THR A 657 11.17 -15.18 -25.37
N CYS A 658 11.83 -15.06 -24.22
CA CYS A 658 12.18 -13.76 -23.66
C CYS A 658 13.57 -13.71 -23.01
N TRP A 659 14.01 -14.81 -22.40
CA TRP A 659 15.31 -14.93 -21.76
C TRP A 659 16.35 -15.58 -22.69
N PRO A 660 17.65 -15.37 -22.43
CA PRO A 660 18.70 -15.96 -23.24
C PRO A 660 18.57 -17.47 -23.38
N GLY A 661 18.68 -17.95 -24.62
CA GLY A 661 18.61 -19.36 -24.97
C GLY A 661 17.20 -19.90 -25.23
N ASP A 662 16.13 -19.16 -24.89
CA ASP A 662 14.75 -19.60 -25.08
C ASP A 662 14.44 -19.86 -26.57
N ARG A 663 13.88 -21.02 -26.88
CA ARG A 663 13.49 -21.47 -28.22
C ARG A 663 12.08 -22.04 -28.22
N ILE A 664 11.27 -21.58 -29.16
CA ILE A 664 9.89 -22.06 -29.35
C ILE A 664 9.65 -22.73 -30.71
N MET A 665 10.60 -22.68 -31.66
CA MET A 665 10.41 -23.19 -33.03
C MET A 665 11.04 -24.58 -33.28
N ASP A 666 11.03 -25.48 -32.30
CA ASP A 666 11.55 -26.84 -32.49
C ASP A 666 10.73 -27.65 -33.50
N THR A 667 11.38 -28.42 -34.37
CA THR A 667 10.68 -29.27 -35.37
C THR A 667 10.35 -30.67 -34.82
N GLY A 668 11.02 -31.07 -33.73
CA GLY A 668 10.87 -32.38 -33.10
C GLY A 668 9.53 -32.62 -32.41
N ASN A 669 9.23 -33.90 -32.17
CA ASN A 669 8.13 -34.35 -31.35
C ASN A 669 8.54 -34.35 -29.87
N SER A 670 8.74 -33.16 -29.31
CA SER A 670 9.32 -32.97 -28.00
C SER A 670 8.32 -33.32 -26.90
N GLY A 671 8.56 -34.42 -26.20
CA GLY A 671 7.87 -34.74 -24.95
C GLY A 671 8.13 -33.68 -23.88
N ASP A 672 7.38 -33.76 -22.77
CA ASP A 672 7.38 -32.80 -21.67
C ASP A 672 8.79 -32.41 -21.21
N GLY A 673 9.63 -33.41 -20.93
CA GLY A 673 11.00 -33.17 -20.47
C GLY A 673 11.91 -32.45 -21.47
N GLN A 674 11.66 -32.54 -22.77
CA GLN A 674 12.46 -31.83 -23.78
C GLN A 674 11.98 -30.39 -23.97
N LEU A 675 10.66 -30.16 -23.95
CA LEU A 675 10.12 -28.82 -24.18
C LEU A 675 10.34 -27.90 -22.98
N TYR A 676 10.16 -28.41 -21.75
CA TYR A 676 10.42 -27.60 -20.56
C TYR A 676 11.86 -27.11 -20.55
N ASN A 677 12.83 -27.89 -21.03
CA ASN A 677 14.24 -27.51 -21.02
C ASN A 677 14.66 -26.39 -21.98
N VAL A 678 13.80 -25.97 -22.92
CA VAL A 678 14.21 -25.08 -24.01
C VAL A 678 13.47 -23.75 -24.05
N CYS A 679 12.51 -23.49 -23.17
CA CYS A 679 11.80 -22.22 -23.17
C CYS A 679 11.28 -21.84 -21.77
N SER A 680 11.20 -20.54 -21.54
CA SER A 680 10.40 -19.97 -20.46
C SER A 680 8.91 -20.10 -20.75
N GLU A 681 8.18 -20.82 -19.90
CA GLU A 681 6.73 -20.89 -19.99
C GLU A 681 6.10 -19.69 -19.26
N VAL A 682 4.98 -19.21 -19.80
CA VAL A 682 4.21 -18.10 -19.22
C VAL A 682 3.17 -18.65 -18.26
N THR A 683 2.28 -19.53 -18.75
CA THR A 683 1.13 -20.10 -18.03
C THR A 683 0.61 -21.36 -18.74
N GLU A 684 -0.29 -22.10 -18.07
CA GLU A 684 -0.97 -23.27 -18.61
C GLU A 684 -2.48 -23.17 -18.39
N LEU A 685 -3.29 -23.41 -19.43
CA LEU A 685 -4.73 -23.56 -19.29
C LEU A 685 -5.06 -25.04 -19.30
N LEU A 686 -5.35 -25.56 -18.11
CA LEU A 686 -5.59 -26.98 -17.88
C LEU A 686 -6.95 -27.20 -17.22
N ALA A 687 -7.81 -27.93 -17.92
CA ALA A 687 -8.93 -28.64 -17.32
C ALA A 687 -8.60 -30.14 -17.30
N ASN A 688 -8.54 -30.75 -16.12
CA ASN A 688 -8.08 -32.14 -15.98
C ASN A 688 -8.97 -33.17 -16.67
N ASP A 689 -10.25 -32.86 -16.75
CA ASP A 689 -11.20 -33.50 -17.64
C ASP A 689 -12.37 -32.54 -17.87
N LEU A 690 -13.35 -33.00 -18.64
CA LEU A 690 -14.45 -32.18 -19.13
C LEU A 690 -15.79 -32.48 -18.46
N ASP A 691 -15.81 -33.36 -17.45
CA ASP A 691 -17.05 -33.86 -16.83
C ASP A 691 -17.92 -32.72 -16.25
N ARG A 692 -17.28 -31.63 -15.81
CA ARG A 692 -17.90 -30.43 -15.23
C ARG A 692 -17.83 -29.20 -16.13
N SER A 693 -17.42 -29.38 -17.39
CA SER A 693 -17.35 -28.31 -18.39
C SER A 693 -18.63 -28.21 -19.23
N GLY A 694 -19.57 -29.13 -19.05
CA GLY A 694 -20.76 -29.27 -19.88
C GLY A 694 -20.53 -30.17 -21.10
N THR A 695 -21.61 -30.48 -21.81
CA THR A 695 -21.59 -31.35 -22.98
C THR A 695 -22.42 -30.73 -24.10
N VAL A 696 -21.97 -30.87 -25.34
CA VAL A 696 -22.73 -30.46 -26.53
C VAL A 696 -23.31 -31.72 -27.18
N PRO A 697 -24.64 -31.85 -27.31
CA PRO A 697 -25.25 -32.94 -28.06
C PRO A 697 -24.74 -32.97 -29.50
N ALA A 698 -24.74 -34.15 -30.11
CA ALA A 698 -24.39 -34.26 -31.53
C ALA A 698 -25.30 -33.36 -32.38
N LYS A 699 -24.69 -32.55 -33.25
CA LYS A 699 -25.41 -31.60 -34.11
C LYS A 699 -25.82 -32.31 -35.39
N THR A 700 -27.12 -32.32 -35.67
CA THR A 700 -27.71 -33.00 -36.83
C THR A 700 -28.15 -32.00 -37.89
N TYR A 701 -27.69 -32.20 -39.12
CA TYR A 701 -28.04 -31.46 -40.32
C TYR A 701 -28.95 -32.33 -41.19
N LEU A 702 -30.16 -31.84 -41.46
CA LEU A 702 -31.17 -32.59 -42.22
C LEU A 702 -30.80 -32.74 -43.70
N ALA A 703 -31.46 -33.67 -44.38
CA ALA A 703 -31.34 -33.86 -45.82
C ALA A 703 -31.51 -32.51 -46.57
N ASN A 704 -30.74 -32.33 -47.64
CA ASN A 704 -30.66 -31.10 -48.43
C ASN A 704 -30.09 -29.85 -47.71
N PHE A 705 -29.61 -29.96 -46.46
CA PHE A 705 -28.90 -28.86 -45.81
C PHE A 705 -27.63 -28.49 -46.60
N ARG A 706 -27.41 -27.20 -46.81
CA ARG A 706 -26.21 -26.68 -47.49
C ARG A 706 -25.09 -26.46 -46.47
N LEU A 707 -24.06 -27.30 -46.53
CA LEU A 707 -22.83 -27.10 -45.78
C LEU A 707 -21.99 -25.98 -46.40
N ALA A 708 -21.24 -25.27 -45.54
CA ALA A 708 -20.32 -24.23 -45.95
C ALA A 708 -19.20 -24.79 -46.83
N ARG A 709 -18.82 -24.02 -47.86
CA ARG A 709 -17.68 -24.32 -48.76
C ARG A 709 -16.45 -23.50 -48.37
N PRO A 710 -15.22 -23.90 -48.75
CA PRO A 710 -14.03 -23.08 -48.52
C PRO A 710 -14.25 -21.63 -48.98
N GLY A 711 -13.94 -20.66 -48.11
CA GLY A 711 -14.24 -19.25 -48.33
C GLY A 711 -15.55 -18.77 -47.68
N GLU A 712 -16.35 -19.67 -47.10
CA GLU A 712 -17.52 -19.35 -46.27
C GLU A 712 -17.27 -19.71 -44.79
N PRO A 713 -17.99 -19.11 -43.83
CA PRO A 713 -17.87 -19.48 -42.43
C PRO A 713 -18.31 -20.93 -42.16
N PRO A 714 -17.49 -21.79 -41.53
CA PRO A 714 -17.85 -23.17 -41.23
C PRO A 714 -19.12 -23.28 -40.39
N ASN A 715 -19.91 -24.33 -40.61
CA ASN A 715 -21.06 -24.61 -39.76
C ASN A 715 -20.58 -25.09 -38.38
N ILE A 716 -20.83 -24.32 -37.33
CA ILE A 716 -20.30 -24.62 -35.98
C ILE A 716 -20.96 -25.88 -35.41
N VAL A 717 -20.14 -26.78 -34.89
CA VAL A 717 -20.53 -28.03 -34.21
C VAL A 717 -20.46 -27.84 -32.69
N ALA A 718 -19.30 -27.42 -32.17
CA ALA A 718 -19.08 -27.21 -30.74
C ALA A 718 -18.03 -26.12 -30.49
N VAL A 719 -18.13 -25.45 -29.34
CA VAL A 719 -17.20 -24.44 -28.86
C VAL A 719 -16.68 -24.85 -27.49
N PHE A 720 -15.37 -25.00 -27.38
CA PHE A 720 -14.69 -25.16 -26.11
C PHE A 720 -14.13 -23.79 -25.72
N ASP A 721 -14.62 -23.25 -24.60
CA ASP A 721 -14.43 -21.88 -24.19
C ASP A 721 -13.74 -21.84 -22.83
N TYR A 722 -12.41 -21.69 -22.85
CA TYR A 722 -11.60 -21.57 -21.65
C TYR A 722 -11.33 -20.09 -21.39
N GLY A 723 -11.87 -19.52 -20.33
CA GLY A 723 -11.78 -18.07 -20.10
C GLY A 723 -11.74 -17.69 -18.62
N LEU A 724 -11.36 -16.43 -18.38
CA LEU A 724 -11.42 -15.85 -17.05
C LEU A 724 -12.84 -15.79 -16.48
N ARG A 725 -12.94 -15.83 -15.15
CA ARG A 725 -14.19 -15.68 -14.39
C ARG A 725 -14.53 -14.21 -14.16
N TRP A 726 -14.96 -13.53 -15.22
CA TRP A 726 -15.31 -12.11 -15.12
C TRP A 726 -16.53 -11.86 -14.20
N PRO A 727 -16.63 -10.69 -13.54
CA PRO A 727 -17.64 -10.41 -12.52
C PRO A 727 -19.10 -10.57 -12.94
N ARG A 728 -19.46 -10.27 -14.20
CA ARG A 728 -20.83 -10.42 -14.71
C ARG A 728 -21.06 -11.68 -15.53
N ASP A 729 -20.01 -12.47 -15.74
CA ASP A 729 -20.17 -13.77 -16.39
C ASP A 729 -20.72 -14.79 -15.38
N PRO A 730 -21.32 -15.90 -15.84
CA PRO A 730 -21.71 -16.99 -14.95
C PRO A 730 -20.52 -17.53 -14.14
N LEU A 731 -20.73 -17.86 -12.87
CA LEU A 731 -19.70 -18.42 -11.96
C LEU A 731 -18.44 -17.55 -11.82
N PRO A 732 -18.59 -16.29 -11.38
CA PRO A 732 -17.51 -15.32 -11.30
C PRO A 732 -16.58 -15.59 -10.11
N PHE A 733 -15.42 -14.93 -10.07
CA PHE A 733 -14.46 -15.01 -8.98
C PHE A 733 -13.76 -13.66 -8.74
N PRO A 734 -13.38 -13.28 -7.50
CA PRO A 734 -12.63 -12.06 -7.24
C PRO A 734 -11.18 -12.12 -7.76
N LEU A 735 -10.99 -11.65 -8.99
CA LEU A 735 -9.69 -11.60 -9.65
C LEU A 735 -8.74 -10.57 -8.99
N PHE A 736 -7.43 -10.84 -9.05
CA PHE A 736 -6.31 -9.99 -8.58
C PHE A 736 -6.16 -9.82 -7.06
N THR A 737 -7.24 -9.82 -6.29
CA THR A 737 -7.19 -9.70 -4.81
C THR A 737 -7.26 -11.02 -4.06
N HIS A 738 -7.83 -12.07 -4.66
CA HIS A 738 -7.83 -13.43 -4.10
C HIS A 738 -7.35 -14.49 -5.11
N SER A 739 -6.90 -14.04 -6.28
CA SER A 739 -6.28 -14.89 -7.31
C SER A 739 -5.32 -14.09 -8.18
N ASN A 740 -4.49 -14.79 -8.95
CA ASN A 740 -3.53 -14.17 -9.86
C ASN A 740 -3.52 -14.88 -11.23
N PRO A 741 -4.25 -14.37 -12.23
CA PRO A 741 -4.27 -14.95 -13.57
C PRO A 741 -2.94 -14.81 -14.33
N MET A 742 -1.96 -14.08 -13.77
CA MET A 742 -0.61 -13.89 -14.30
C MET A 742 0.44 -14.75 -13.58
N ALA A 743 0.00 -15.58 -12.62
CA ALA A 743 0.86 -16.52 -11.95
C ALA A 743 1.33 -17.60 -12.94
N THR A 744 2.57 -18.08 -12.78
CA THR A 744 3.11 -19.16 -13.63
C THR A 744 2.34 -20.46 -13.49
N MET A 745 1.74 -20.72 -12.32
CA MET A 745 0.97 -21.92 -12.04
C MET A 745 -0.52 -21.62 -11.95
N THR A 746 -1.18 -21.75 -13.10
CA THR A 746 -2.63 -21.66 -13.29
C THR A 746 -3.27 -23.04 -13.38
N ARG A 747 -2.77 -23.99 -12.57
CA ARG A 747 -3.25 -25.36 -12.49
C ARG A 747 -4.24 -25.56 -11.32
N PRO A 748 -5.28 -26.39 -11.47
CA PRO A 748 -6.20 -26.74 -10.38
C PRO A 748 -5.52 -27.43 -9.18
N GLU A 749 -4.46 -28.21 -9.40
CA GLU A 749 -3.76 -29.01 -8.38
C GLU A 749 -2.85 -28.20 -7.47
N ALA A 750 -2.57 -26.97 -7.86
CA ALA A 750 -1.81 -25.98 -7.07
C ALA A 750 -2.47 -25.65 -5.73
N THR A 751 -3.76 -25.96 -5.59
CA THR A 751 -4.53 -25.88 -4.35
C THR A 751 -4.05 -26.86 -3.28
N GLY A 752 -3.27 -27.87 -3.66
CA GLY A 752 -2.87 -28.96 -2.78
C GLY A 752 -3.83 -30.16 -2.84
N ILE A 753 -4.99 -30.08 -3.50
CA ILE A 753 -5.86 -31.24 -3.74
C ILE A 753 -5.59 -31.85 -5.13
N GLY A 754 -5.55 -33.18 -5.22
CA GLY A 754 -5.39 -33.88 -6.49
C GLY A 754 -6.67 -33.82 -7.36
N PRO A 755 -6.57 -33.94 -8.70
CA PRO A 755 -7.71 -33.84 -9.62
C PRO A 755 -8.80 -34.89 -9.40
N GLY A 756 -8.39 -36.14 -9.17
CA GLY A 756 -9.30 -37.25 -8.89
C GLY A 756 -9.94 -37.17 -7.50
N SER A 757 -9.42 -36.29 -6.65
CA SER A 757 -9.92 -36.05 -5.30
C SER A 757 -10.77 -34.78 -5.20
N MET A 758 -10.97 -34.05 -6.30
CA MET A 758 -11.82 -32.86 -6.30
C MET A 758 -13.28 -33.22 -6.02
N PRO A 759 -13.90 -32.72 -4.93
CA PRO A 759 -15.29 -33.03 -4.58
C PRO A 759 -16.26 -32.68 -5.70
N ALA A 760 -17.42 -33.35 -5.76
CA ALA A 760 -18.43 -33.10 -6.79
C ALA A 760 -18.89 -31.62 -6.82
N GLY A 761 -19.09 -31.08 -8.03
CA GLY A 761 -19.59 -29.71 -8.24
C GLY A 761 -18.54 -28.58 -8.22
N TYR A 762 -17.24 -28.91 -8.18
CA TYR A 762 -16.14 -27.94 -8.27
C TYR A 762 -15.38 -28.05 -9.60
N ALA A 763 -14.89 -26.96 -10.18
CA ALA A 763 -14.14 -27.05 -11.43
C ALA A 763 -12.78 -27.71 -11.21
N LYS A 764 -12.38 -28.49 -12.21
CA LYS A 764 -11.01 -28.99 -12.38
C LYS A 764 -10.15 -28.01 -13.17
N THR A 765 -10.34 -26.72 -12.93
CA THR A 765 -9.56 -25.61 -13.48
C THR A 765 -9.04 -24.74 -12.34
N SER A 766 -8.11 -23.84 -12.60
CA SER A 766 -7.63 -22.93 -11.55
C SER A 766 -8.68 -21.90 -11.11
N SER A 767 -8.38 -21.16 -10.04
CA SER A 767 -9.31 -20.22 -9.42
C SER A 767 -9.75 -19.08 -10.35
N SER A 768 -8.84 -18.54 -11.15
CA SER A 768 -9.13 -17.43 -12.07
C SER A 768 -9.94 -17.86 -13.30
N PHE A 769 -9.92 -19.13 -13.68
CA PHE A 769 -10.40 -19.59 -14.97
C PHE A 769 -11.53 -20.63 -14.87
N LYS A 770 -12.32 -20.72 -15.94
CA LYS A 770 -13.33 -21.76 -16.17
C LYS A 770 -13.25 -22.28 -17.58
N LEU A 771 -13.71 -23.52 -17.77
CA LEU A 771 -13.94 -24.12 -19.07
C LEU A 771 -15.42 -24.41 -19.25
N VAL A 772 -15.98 -23.97 -20.37
CA VAL A 772 -17.36 -24.24 -20.76
C VAL A 772 -17.37 -24.83 -22.17
N VAL A 773 -18.04 -25.96 -22.33
CA VAL A 773 -18.35 -26.58 -23.62
C VAL A 773 -19.77 -26.20 -23.98
N ARG A 774 -19.96 -25.55 -25.12
CA ARG A 774 -21.26 -25.02 -25.56
C ARG A 774 -21.44 -25.10 -27.07
N SER A 775 -22.69 -25.04 -27.52
CA SER A 775 -23.02 -24.86 -28.94
C SER A 775 -23.03 -23.38 -29.31
N ALA A 776 -22.89 -23.09 -30.60
CA ALA A 776 -23.15 -21.79 -31.18
C ALA A 776 -23.77 -21.99 -32.58
N ASN A 777 -24.62 -21.06 -33.00
CA ASN A 777 -25.29 -21.09 -34.30
C ASN A 777 -24.59 -20.16 -35.30
N THR A 778 -24.01 -19.08 -34.82
CA THR A 778 -23.32 -18.08 -35.63
C THR A 778 -21.94 -17.77 -35.07
N TRP A 779 -21.02 -17.31 -35.92
CA TRP A 779 -19.66 -16.98 -35.50
C TRP A 779 -19.57 -15.78 -34.53
N PRO A 780 -20.45 -14.76 -34.60
CA PRO A 780 -20.53 -13.75 -33.54
C PRO A 780 -20.90 -14.31 -32.15
N GLU A 781 -21.64 -15.42 -32.06
CA GLU A 781 -21.91 -16.11 -30.78
C GLU A 781 -20.68 -16.88 -30.25
N VAL A 782 -19.70 -17.16 -31.09
CA VAL A 782 -18.45 -17.82 -30.69
C VAL A 782 -17.59 -16.85 -29.89
N LEU A 783 -17.27 -15.71 -30.49
CA LEU A 783 -16.53 -14.62 -29.88
C LEU A 783 -17.17 -13.31 -30.31
N GLU A 784 -17.57 -12.50 -29.35
CA GLU A 784 -17.98 -11.13 -29.62
C GLU A 784 -16.73 -10.24 -29.70
N ALA A 785 -16.44 -9.71 -30.89
CA ALA A 785 -15.38 -8.73 -31.11
C ALA A 785 -15.97 -7.32 -31.24
N THR A 786 -15.15 -6.28 -31.14
CA THR A 786 -15.62 -4.87 -31.24
C THR A 786 -16.19 -4.50 -32.61
N GLY A 787 -16.13 -5.42 -33.58
CA GLY A 787 -16.71 -5.35 -34.91
C GLY A 787 -16.31 -6.57 -35.75
N ALA A 788 -16.94 -6.77 -36.91
CA ALA A 788 -16.54 -7.84 -37.84
C ALA A 788 -15.10 -7.60 -38.34
N GLY A 789 -14.23 -8.62 -38.31
CA GLY A 789 -12.82 -8.50 -38.67
C GLY A 789 -11.97 -7.70 -37.69
N SER A 790 -12.51 -7.34 -36.51
CA SER A 790 -11.79 -6.60 -35.48
C SER A 790 -10.65 -7.43 -34.87
N SER A 791 -9.59 -6.74 -34.45
CA SER A 791 -8.48 -7.29 -33.68
C SER A 791 -8.71 -7.22 -32.16
N GLN A 792 -9.87 -6.75 -31.70
CA GLN A 792 -10.15 -6.50 -30.29
C GLN A 792 -11.35 -7.32 -29.78
N ALA A 793 -11.20 -7.85 -28.56
CA ALA A 793 -12.25 -8.55 -27.81
C ALA A 793 -12.63 -7.77 -26.55
N PHE A 794 -13.61 -8.28 -25.82
CA PHE A 794 -14.07 -7.70 -24.56
C PHE A 794 -13.57 -8.48 -23.34
N GLY A 795 -13.31 -7.75 -22.26
CA GLY A 795 -13.05 -8.25 -20.91
C GLY A 795 -13.44 -7.23 -19.84
N GLY A 796 -12.87 -7.32 -18.64
CA GLY A 796 -13.18 -6.40 -17.54
C GLY A 796 -14.45 -6.79 -16.79
N LEU A 797 -15.62 -6.32 -17.22
CA LEU A 797 -16.90 -6.72 -16.61
C LEU A 797 -17.38 -8.08 -17.09
N SER A 798 -17.21 -8.35 -18.38
CA SER A 798 -17.73 -9.52 -19.09
C SER A 798 -17.05 -9.65 -20.44
N VAL A 799 -17.13 -10.83 -21.04
CA VAL A 799 -16.72 -11.09 -22.42
C VAL A 799 -17.72 -10.59 -23.49
N SER A 800 -18.84 -9.97 -23.10
CA SER A 800 -19.87 -9.49 -24.02
C SER A 800 -20.12 -7.99 -23.88
N SER A 801 -20.34 -7.29 -25.00
CA SER A 801 -20.70 -5.87 -24.99
C SER A 801 -22.07 -5.62 -24.37
N GLY A 802 -23.01 -6.57 -24.53
CA GLY A 802 -24.35 -6.52 -23.93
C GLY A 802 -24.34 -6.54 -22.40
N LEU A 803 -23.27 -7.05 -21.79
CA LEU A 803 -23.02 -7.03 -20.35
C LEU A 803 -22.01 -5.95 -19.93
N SER A 804 -21.73 -5.00 -20.84
CA SER A 804 -20.79 -3.88 -20.68
C SER A 804 -19.31 -4.29 -20.60
N GLY A 805 -18.91 -5.33 -21.31
CA GLY A 805 -17.51 -5.68 -21.53
C GLY A 805 -16.70 -4.55 -22.16
N GLN A 806 -15.41 -4.50 -21.86
CA GLN A 806 -14.49 -3.41 -22.23
C GLN A 806 -13.37 -3.93 -23.14
N ALA A 807 -13.01 -3.15 -24.16
CA ALA A 807 -11.93 -3.49 -25.09
C ALA A 807 -10.52 -3.23 -24.52
N ALA A 808 -10.44 -2.45 -23.43
CA ALA A 808 -9.19 -2.24 -22.70
C ALA A 808 -9.42 -2.05 -21.20
N ALA A 809 -8.54 -2.62 -20.37
CA ALA A 809 -8.56 -2.48 -18.91
C ALA A 809 -7.15 -2.53 -18.29
N VAL A 810 -6.69 -1.44 -17.68
CA VAL A 810 -5.38 -1.41 -16.99
C VAL A 810 -5.57 -1.76 -15.52
N TYR A 811 -5.00 -2.89 -15.09
CA TYR A 811 -5.12 -3.37 -13.70
C TYR A 811 -3.85 -3.14 -12.87
N THR A 812 -2.68 -3.17 -13.50
CA THR A 812 -1.40 -3.15 -12.78
C THR A 812 -0.40 -2.21 -13.47
N GLU A 813 0.70 -1.92 -12.79
CA GLU A 813 1.68 -0.92 -13.20
C GLU A 813 3.06 -1.54 -13.48
N VAL A 814 3.72 -1.01 -14.49
CA VAL A 814 5.19 -0.98 -14.61
C VAL A 814 5.64 0.44 -14.23
N PRO A 815 6.58 0.58 -13.28
CA PRO A 815 6.97 1.89 -12.77
C PRO A 815 7.61 2.72 -13.90
N LEU A 816 7.15 3.96 -14.07
CA LEU A 816 7.68 4.92 -15.05
C LEU A 816 8.81 5.79 -14.49
N ALA A 817 9.05 5.69 -13.19
CA ALA A 817 10.04 6.41 -12.40
C ALA A 817 10.38 5.59 -11.13
N PRO A 818 11.46 5.93 -10.39
CA PRO A 818 11.81 5.23 -9.16
C PRO A 818 10.64 5.22 -8.15
N PRO A 819 10.21 4.04 -7.67
CA PRO A 819 9.17 3.96 -6.66
C PRO A 819 9.52 4.71 -5.37
N LEU A 820 8.54 5.44 -4.81
CA LEU A 820 8.73 6.26 -3.60
C LEU A 820 7.96 5.73 -2.37
N SER A 821 7.14 4.70 -2.54
CA SER A 821 6.32 4.09 -1.47
C SER A 821 6.36 2.57 -1.57
N LEU A 822 6.37 1.88 -0.43
CA LEU A 822 6.29 0.42 -0.36
C LEU A 822 5.03 -0.13 -1.05
N ALA A 823 3.91 0.57 -0.99
CA ALA A 823 2.66 0.13 -1.60
C ALA A 823 2.70 0.10 -3.14
N GLN A 824 3.67 0.77 -3.78
CA GLN A 824 3.82 0.72 -5.24
C GLN A 824 4.34 -0.65 -5.72
N PHE A 825 4.83 -1.49 -4.79
CA PHE A 825 5.20 -2.87 -5.07
C PHE A 825 4.01 -3.83 -5.04
N ALA A 826 2.78 -3.35 -4.78
CA ALA A 826 1.56 -4.14 -4.96
C ALA A 826 1.46 -4.75 -6.37
N HIS A 827 2.07 -4.10 -7.37
CA HIS A 827 2.06 -4.52 -8.77
C HIS A 827 3.16 -5.53 -9.14
N ALA A 828 4.10 -5.79 -8.22
CA ALA A 828 5.20 -6.70 -8.48
C ALA A 828 4.68 -8.15 -8.54
N ASN A 829 4.65 -8.74 -9.73
CA ASN A 829 4.18 -10.11 -9.93
C ASN A 829 5.26 -11.14 -9.52
N PHE A 830 5.39 -11.40 -8.22
CA PHE A 830 6.29 -12.41 -7.67
C PHE A 830 5.57 -13.68 -7.15
N THR A 831 4.23 -13.68 -7.11
CA THR A 831 3.45 -14.85 -6.70
C THR A 831 3.44 -15.88 -7.83
N LEU A 832 3.60 -17.15 -7.47
CA LEU A 832 3.80 -18.23 -8.43
C LEU A 832 2.52 -18.99 -8.73
N ARG A 833 1.50 -18.87 -7.86
CA ARG A 833 0.26 -19.65 -7.91
C ARG A 833 -0.95 -18.76 -8.12
N ASP A 834 -1.92 -19.27 -8.88
CA ASP A 834 -3.19 -18.57 -9.10
C ASP A 834 -4.06 -18.45 -7.82
N GLN A 835 -3.77 -19.25 -6.80
CA GLN A 835 -4.41 -19.19 -5.47
C GLN A 835 -3.91 -18.02 -4.61
N GLU A 836 -2.80 -17.39 -5.01
CA GLU A 836 -2.22 -16.25 -4.32
C GLU A 836 -2.65 -14.95 -5.02
N PRO A 837 -2.81 -13.84 -4.27
CA PRO A 837 -3.22 -12.58 -4.87
C PRO A 837 -2.08 -11.94 -5.68
N LEU A 838 -2.44 -11.12 -6.67
CA LEU A 838 -1.47 -10.22 -7.32
C LEU A 838 -1.08 -9.08 -6.38
N PHE A 839 -2.07 -8.40 -5.78
CA PHE A 839 -1.85 -7.19 -4.97
C PHE A 839 -1.48 -7.50 -3.51
N ALA A 840 -0.36 -8.19 -3.31
CA ALA A 840 0.05 -8.71 -2.00
C ALA A 840 0.68 -7.67 -1.06
N ILE A 841 1.34 -6.61 -1.57
CA ILE A 841 1.97 -5.59 -0.72
C ILE A 841 1.02 -4.40 -0.54
N GLY A 842 0.86 -3.94 0.70
CA GLY A 842 0.05 -2.77 1.06
C GLY A 842 -1.45 -3.02 1.16
N ASN A 843 -1.96 -4.15 0.67
CA ASN A 843 -3.30 -4.64 1.00
C ASN A 843 -3.21 -5.75 2.05
N SER A 844 -4.34 -6.15 2.65
CA SER A 844 -4.37 -7.25 3.61
C SER A 844 -5.72 -7.96 3.59
N PHE A 845 -6.17 -8.39 2.41
CA PHE A 845 -7.38 -9.22 2.29
C PHE A 845 -7.16 -10.61 2.89
N GLY A 846 -8.20 -11.18 3.50
CA GLY A 846 -8.15 -12.54 4.01
C GLY A 846 -7.87 -13.57 2.90
N SER A 847 -6.98 -14.53 3.17
CA SER A 847 -6.70 -15.62 2.23
C SER A 847 -7.88 -16.60 2.14
N LEU A 848 -8.25 -17.05 0.94
CA LEU A 848 -9.26 -18.11 0.76
C LEU A 848 -8.74 -19.52 1.03
N TYR A 849 -7.52 -19.64 1.58
CA TYR A 849 -6.87 -20.91 1.89
C TYR A 849 -6.35 -20.97 3.33
N ASN A 850 -6.51 -19.89 4.11
CA ASN A 850 -6.13 -19.86 5.52
C ASN A 850 -7.30 -19.32 6.35
N PRO A 851 -7.48 -19.75 7.60
CA PRO A 851 -8.57 -19.27 8.43
C PRO A 851 -8.35 -17.79 8.76
N MET A 852 -9.44 -17.06 8.92
CA MET A 852 -9.42 -15.61 9.16
C MET A 852 -8.65 -15.23 10.45
N ASN A 853 -8.47 -16.14 11.40
CA ASN A 853 -7.67 -15.89 12.60
C ASN A 853 -6.23 -16.40 12.52
N ALA A 854 -5.80 -17.14 11.49
CA ALA A 854 -4.41 -17.60 11.39
C ALA A 854 -3.73 -17.10 10.11
N MET A 855 -2.40 -17.07 10.12
CA MET A 855 -1.62 -16.83 8.89
C MET A 855 -1.21 -18.12 8.21
N GLY A 856 -1.53 -19.29 8.74
CA GLY A 856 -1.15 -20.53 8.09
C GLY A 856 -2.08 -21.65 8.50
N ASP A 857 -2.18 -22.62 7.62
CA ASP A 857 -3.03 -23.78 7.81
C ASP A 857 -2.39 -25.02 7.17
N TYR A 858 -2.53 -26.17 7.82
CA TYR A 858 -2.08 -27.44 7.28
C TYR A 858 -3.29 -28.26 6.90
N ASN A 859 -3.62 -28.23 5.60
CA ASN A 859 -4.76 -28.92 5.07
C ASN A 859 -4.38 -29.76 3.86
N TYR A 860 -5.02 -30.92 3.74
CA TYR A 860 -4.82 -31.83 2.62
C TYR A 860 -3.34 -32.19 2.40
N GLY A 861 -2.46 -32.17 3.40
CA GLY A 861 -1.05 -32.51 3.23
C GLY A 861 -0.17 -31.41 2.59
N VAL A 862 -0.65 -30.17 2.56
CA VAL A 862 0.12 -28.98 2.16
C VAL A 862 -0.07 -27.90 3.23
N THR A 863 1.01 -27.22 3.58
CA THR A 863 0.98 -26.06 4.49
C THR A 863 0.87 -24.78 3.68
N THR A 864 -0.24 -24.05 3.80
CA THR A 864 -0.44 -22.72 3.21
C THR A 864 -0.17 -21.63 4.23
N TRP A 865 0.13 -20.42 3.76
CA TRP A 865 0.21 -19.24 4.63
C TRP A 865 -0.29 -17.96 3.95
N ASP A 866 -0.60 -16.94 4.75
CA ASP A 866 -1.08 -15.63 4.34
C ASP A 866 0.11 -14.75 3.96
N GLN A 867 0.53 -14.89 2.71
CA GLN A 867 1.69 -14.18 2.17
C GLN A 867 1.55 -12.66 2.23
N THR A 868 0.33 -12.15 2.02
CA THR A 868 -0.01 -10.72 2.08
C THR A 868 0.22 -10.16 3.48
N TRP A 869 -0.27 -10.87 4.51
CA TRP A 869 -0.04 -10.47 5.89
C TRP A 869 1.46 -10.48 6.23
N MET A 870 2.16 -11.54 5.86
CA MET A 870 3.59 -11.75 6.17
C MET A 870 4.49 -10.71 5.52
N ILE A 871 4.25 -10.36 4.25
CA ILE A 871 5.10 -9.41 3.54
C ILE A 871 4.95 -7.98 4.08
N ASN A 872 3.75 -7.57 4.48
CA ASN A 872 3.53 -6.27 5.09
C ASN A 872 4.19 -6.16 6.46
N ALA A 873 4.15 -7.24 7.25
CA ALA A 873 4.87 -7.34 8.52
C ALA A 873 6.40 -7.23 8.34
N ALA A 874 6.92 -7.63 7.17
CA ALA A 874 8.32 -7.47 6.79
C ALA A 874 8.72 -6.03 6.52
N LEU A 875 7.86 -5.34 5.81
CA LEU A 875 8.26 -4.15 5.09
C LEU A 875 7.99 -2.86 5.87
N TYR A 876 6.79 -2.69 6.40
CA TYR A 876 6.28 -1.35 6.79
C TYR A 876 6.96 -0.74 8.02
N ASP A 877 7.42 -1.54 8.97
CA ASP A 877 8.07 -1.03 10.18
C ASP A 877 9.55 -0.69 9.95
N ARG A 878 10.23 -1.42 9.06
CA ARG A 878 11.70 -1.41 8.93
C ARG A 878 12.24 -0.65 7.74
N TYR A 879 11.48 -0.61 6.65
CA TYR A 879 11.99 -0.11 5.38
C TYR A 879 11.25 1.16 4.97
N TYR A 880 11.95 2.02 4.22
CA TYR A 880 11.36 3.21 3.61
C TYR A 880 12.11 3.55 2.31
N PHE A 881 11.58 4.52 1.57
CA PHE A 881 12.22 5.09 0.38
C PHE A 881 12.54 6.57 0.60
N SER A 882 13.84 6.86 0.68
CA SER A 882 14.38 8.22 0.69
C SER A 882 14.18 8.97 -0.63
N GLY A 883 13.97 8.25 -1.74
CA GLY A 883 13.94 8.80 -3.10
C GLY A 883 15.34 9.05 -3.68
N ALA A 884 16.39 8.49 -3.08
CA ALA A 884 17.74 8.50 -3.65
C ALA A 884 17.79 7.58 -4.89
N ALA A 885 17.77 8.20 -6.07
CA ALA A 885 17.83 7.53 -7.36
C ALA A 885 18.51 8.43 -8.40
N PRO A 886 19.09 7.87 -9.46
CA PRO A 886 19.60 8.67 -10.57
C PRO A 886 18.46 9.38 -11.31
N GLU A 887 18.73 10.59 -11.83
CA GLU A 887 17.80 11.28 -12.72
C GLU A 887 17.99 10.75 -14.14
N ILE A 888 16.92 10.28 -14.77
CA ILE A 888 16.98 9.66 -16.10
C ILE A 888 16.46 10.56 -17.22
N VAL A 889 16.97 10.36 -18.43
CA VAL A 889 16.38 10.86 -19.68
C VAL A 889 15.52 9.77 -20.30
N ARG A 890 14.27 10.10 -20.64
CA ARG A 890 13.36 9.24 -21.39
C ARG A 890 13.70 9.29 -22.88
N GLY A 891 14.29 8.23 -23.40
CA GLY A 891 14.58 8.03 -24.82
C GLY A 891 14.43 6.57 -25.24
N ALA A 892 14.80 6.24 -26.48
CA ALA A 892 14.79 4.85 -26.97
C ALA A 892 15.63 3.91 -26.09
N THR A 893 16.66 4.46 -25.45
CA THR A 893 17.37 3.85 -24.33
C THR A 893 17.39 4.85 -23.19
N VAL A 894 16.96 4.42 -22.01
CA VAL A 894 17.01 5.24 -20.80
C VAL A 894 18.47 5.43 -20.40
N THR A 895 18.89 6.69 -20.25
CA THR A 895 20.25 7.06 -19.83
C THR A 895 20.19 7.93 -18.58
N GLU A 896 21.24 7.89 -17.77
CA GLU A 896 21.33 8.73 -16.57
C GLU A 896 21.74 10.15 -16.96
N LYS A 897 20.84 11.12 -16.77
CA LYS A 897 21.11 12.55 -16.90
C LYS A 897 22.01 13.03 -15.77
N ARG A 898 21.69 12.60 -14.54
CA ARG A 898 22.48 12.84 -13.33
C ARG A 898 22.67 11.51 -12.61
N PRO A 899 23.92 11.00 -12.53
CA PRO A 899 24.23 9.79 -11.79
C PRO A 899 23.85 9.93 -10.31
N LEU A 900 23.59 8.80 -9.65
CA LEU A 900 23.24 8.76 -8.24
C LEU A 900 24.25 9.54 -7.37
N ALA A 901 25.55 9.39 -7.62
CA ALA A 901 26.59 10.09 -6.86
C ALA A 901 26.40 11.63 -6.89
N THR A 902 26.14 12.19 -8.06
CA THR A 902 25.89 13.64 -8.23
C THR A 902 24.59 14.07 -7.55
N VAL A 903 23.53 13.25 -7.64
CA VAL A 903 22.26 13.52 -6.93
C VAL A 903 22.48 13.60 -5.42
N LEU A 904 23.28 12.70 -4.85
CA LEU A 904 23.60 12.70 -3.42
C LEU A 904 24.50 13.88 -3.04
N ASP A 905 25.49 14.24 -3.87
CA ASP A 905 26.36 15.40 -3.64
C ASP A 905 25.55 16.71 -3.63
N ASP A 906 24.63 16.87 -4.59
CA ASP A 906 23.75 18.03 -4.68
C ASP A 906 22.77 18.11 -3.52
N PHE A 907 22.24 16.97 -3.07
CA PHE A 907 21.38 16.90 -1.90
C PHE A 907 22.12 17.39 -0.66
N VAL A 908 23.31 16.83 -0.37
CA VAL A 908 24.16 17.24 0.77
C VAL A 908 24.56 18.71 0.70
N ALA A 909 24.80 19.24 -0.50
CA ALA A 909 25.11 20.64 -0.72
C ALA A 909 23.87 21.57 -0.66
N GLY A 910 22.66 21.03 -0.51
CA GLY A 910 21.41 21.80 -0.50
C GLY A 910 21.05 22.41 -1.87
N ARG A 911 21.63 21.90 -2.97
CA ARG A 911 21.40 22.41 -4.33
C ARG A 911 20.15 21.83 -4.98
N ALA A 912 19.77 20.60 -4.62
CA ALA A 912 18.59 19.93 -5.16
C ALA A 912 18.00 18.92 -4.15
N PRO A 913 16.67 18.73 -4.10
CA PRO A 913 16.05 17.67 -3.29
C PRO A 913 16.25 16.28 -3.93
N LEU A 914 16.03 15.23 -3.14
CA LEU A 914 15.85 13.86 -3.66
C LEU A 914 14.50 13.71 -4.38
N ALA A 915 14.28 12.58 -5.06
CA ALA A 915 13.03 12.33 -5.80
C ALA A 915 11.79 12.32 -4.89
N ASN A 916 11.96 11.98 -3.60
CA ASN A 916 11.00 12.26 -2.55
C ASN A 916 11.34 13.61 -1.88
N PRO A 917 10.60 14.69 -2.15
CA PRO A 917 10.90 16.02 -1.63
C PRO A 917 10.74 16.15 -0.11
N ARG A 918 10.07 15.19 0.55
CA ARG A 918 9.93 15.18 2.00
C ARG A 918 11.19 14.71 2.72
N THR A 919 12.14 14.07 2.03
CA THR A 919 13.42 13.70 2.65
C THR A 919 14.29 14.94 2.77
N THR A 920 14.57 15.36 4.00
CA THR A 920 15.38 16.55 4.30
C THR A 920 16.60 16.18 5.12
N LEU A 921 17.68 16.96 4.98
CA LEU A 921 18.91 16.73 5.74
C LEU A 921 18.77 17.16 7.19
N PHE A 922 19.41 16.37 8.06
CA PHE A 922 19.70 16.74 9.43
C PHE A 922 21.21 17.01 9.56
N SER A 923 21.59 18.30 9.62
CA SER A 923 22.99 18.73 9.54
C SER A 923 23.52 19.22 10.89
N ASN A 924 23.81 18.29 11.81
CA ASN A 924 24.56 18.58 13.05
C ASN A 924 25.99 18.02 13.03
N ARG A 925 26.42 17.45 11.89
CA ARG A 925 27.73 16.80 11.70
C ARG A 925 28.53 17.49 10.61
N ASP A 926 29.82 17.18 10.54
CA ASP A 926 30.66 17.66 9.46
C ASP A 926 30.16 17.14 8.09
N PRO A 927 30.32 17.92 7.00
CA PRO A 927 29.78 17.56 5.68
C PRO A 927 30.30 16.22 5.14
N ALA A 928 31.55 15.83 5.46
CA ALA A 928 32.13 14.59 4.96
C ALA A 928 31.46 13.36 5.59
N THR A 929 31.23 13.40 6.91
CA THR A 929 30.47 12.37 7.62
C THR A 929 29.03 12.29 7.12
N VAL A 930 28.35 13.43 6.96
CA VAL A 930 26.97 13.47 6.42
C VAL A 930 26.93 12.82 5.03
N ARG A 931 27.87 13.15 4.16
CA ARG A 931 27.92 12.59 2.81
C ARG A 931 28.18 11.09 2.79
N ALA A 932 29.06 10.60 3.66
CA ALA A 932 29.32 9.17 3.82
C ALA A 932 28.09 8.41 4.34
N MET A 933 27.33 9.02 5.26
CA MET A 933 26.07 8.44 5.76
C MET A 933 24.99 8.40 4.68
N VAL A 934 24.81 9.50 3.94
CA VAL A 934 23.85 9.61 2.82
C VAL A 934 24.21 8.66 1.66
N GLY A 935 25.47 8.24 1.54
CA GLY A 935 25.90 7.23 0.56
C GLY A 935 25.66 5.77 0.97
N ASN A 936 25.07 5.51 2.14
CA ASN A 936 24.90 4.16 2.67
C ASN A 936 23.44 3.93 3.12
N HIS A 937 22.83 2.85 2.60
CA HIS A 937 21.41 2.51 2.81
C HIS A 937 21.02 2.30 4.27
N ARG A 938 21.96 1.93 5.16
CA ARG A 938 21.71 1.78 6.61
C ARG A 938 21.96 3.05 7.41
N ARG A 939 22.75 3.98 6.87
CA ARG A 939 23.19 5.18 7.61
C ARG A 939 22.45 6.44 7.19
N ILE A 940 21.83 6.47 6.01
CA ILE A 940 21.11 7.64 5.48
C ILE A 940 19.98 8.11 6.42
N ALA A 941 19.25 7.20 7.07
CA ALA A 941 18.23 7.54 8.06
C ALA A 941 18.80 8.31 9.28
N GLY A 942 20.10 8.15 9.57
CA GLY A 942 20.79 8.85 10.63
C GLY A 942 21.18 10.29 10.27
N ALA A 943 21.09 10.64 8.99
CA ALA A 943 21.42 11.96 8.44
C ALA A 943 20.20 12.68 7.83
N THR A 944 19.01 12.05 7.87
CA THR A 944 17.80 12.56 7.22
C THR A 944 16.59 12.54 8.15
N LEU A 945 15.62 13.42 7.85
CA LEU A 945 14.31 13.48 8.48
C LEU A 945 13.23 13.53 7.40
N THR A 946 12.05 13.03 7.74
CA THR A 946 10.86 13.10 6.88
C THR A 946 10.05 14.34 7.25
N ASP A 947 9.99 15.30 6.34
CA ASP A 947 9.24 16.54 6.48
C ASP A 947 7.73 16.27 6.36
N GLY A 948 6.95 16.73 7.34
CA GLY A 948 5.52 16.45 7.40
C GLY A 948 5.20 14.98 7.71
N ALA A 949 6.01 14.33 8.55
CA ALA A 949 5.68 13.01 9.09
C ALA A 949 4.33 13.08 9.84
N PHE A 950 3.45 12.16 9.51
CA PHE A 950 2.08 12.12 9.98
C PHE A 950 1.84 10.87 10.81
N ASN A 951 1.41 11.06 12.05
CA ASN A 951 1.13 9.98 12.97
C ASN A 951 -0.27 9.39 12.67
N VAL A 952 -0.32 8.11 12.27
CA VAL A 952 -1.55 7.38 11.92
C VAL A 952 -2.53 7.27 13.09
N ASN A 953 -2.07 7.48 14.32
CA ASN A 953 -2.93 7.53 15.50
C ASN A 953 -3.67 8.88 15.67
N SER A 954 -3.61 9.76 14.65
CA SER A 954 -4.37 11.01 14.66
C SER A 954 -5.88 10.76 14.62
N THR A 955 -6.58 11.42 15.53
CA THR A 955 -8.04 11.48 15.66
C THR A 955 -8.64 12.72 14.98
N SER A 956 -7.83 13.52 14.28
CA SER A 956 -8.30 14.72 13.57
C SER A 956 -8.76 14.41 12.15
N VAL A 957 -10.05 14.62 11.89
CA VAL A 957 -10.63 14.42 10.56
C VAL A 957 -10.06 15.41 9.55
N GLU A 958 -9.90 16.68 9.92
CA GLU A 958 -9.34 17.71 9.03
C GLU A 958 -7.87 17.45 8.70
N ALA A 959 -7.10 16.90 9.66
CA ALA A 959 -5.70 16.55 9.41
C ALA A 959 -5.58 15.41 8.39
N TRP A 960 -6.39 14.36 8.54
CA TRP A 960 -6.49 13.28 7.55
C TRP A 960 -6.97 13.80 6.19
N ALA A 961 -8.00 14.66 6.16
CA ALA A 961 -8.51 15.26 4.94
C ALA A 961 -7.42 16.08 4.21
N THR A 962 -6.62 16.85 4.94
CA THR A 962 -5.51 17.65 4.38
C THR A 962 -4.40 16.77 3.81
N LEU A 963 -4.07 15.66 4.47
CA LEU A 963 -3.08 14.70 3.98
C LEU A 963 -3.57 14.03 2.68
N LEU A 964 -4.82 13.55 2.66
CA LEU A 964 -5.44 12.92 1.48
C LEU A 964 -5.63 13.91 0.33
N ALA A 965 -5.95 15.18 0.63
CA ALA A 965 -6.04 16.24 -0.35
C ALA A 965 -4.69 16.59 -0.99
N GLY A 966 -3.56 16.10 -0.47
CA GLY A 966 -2.25 16.25 -1.10
C GLY A 966 -2.16 15.65 -2.52
N ALA A 967 -3.12 14.80 -2.90
CA ALA A 967 -3.25 14.21 -4.24
C ALA A 967 -4.04 15.11 -5.24
N LYS A 968 -4.54 16.26 -4.81
CA LYS A 968 -5.31 17.20 -5.64
C LYS A 968 -4.42 17.90 -6.67
N ARG A 969 -5.04 18.30 -7.78
CA ARG A 969 -4.41 19.10 -8.85
C ARG A 969 -3.17 18.49 -9.54
N ASN A 970 -2.92 17.18 -9.40
CA ASN A 970 -1.87 16.50 -10.16
C ASN A 970 -2.28 16.19 -11.61
N ALA A 971 -1.48 16.51 -12.62
CA ALA A 971 -1.80 16.12 -14.00
C ALA A 971 -1.68 14.60 -14.21
N MET A 972 -2.61 14.00 -14.96
CA MET A 972 -2.55 12.57 -15.35
C MET A 972 -3.45 12.30 -16.55
N GLY A 973 -2.97 11.52 -17.52
CA GLY A 973 -3.79 11.18 -18.67
C GLY A 973 -4.15 12.43 -19.48
N ALA A 974 -5.42 12.54 -19.86
CA ALA A 974 -5.99 13.76 -20.44
C ALA A 974 -6.32 14.86 -19.40
N ALA A 975 -6.26 14.56 -18.09
CA ALA A 975 -6.59 15.52 -17.05
C ALA A 975 -5.42 16.47 -16.75
N THR A 976 -5.70 17.77 -16.83
CA THR A 976 -4.82 18.83 -16.35
C THR A 976 -5.02 19.07 -14.85
N GLU A 977 -4.21 19.92 -14.24
CA GLU A 977 -4.36 20.31 -12.82
C GLU A 977 -5.74 20.88 -12.46
N ASN A 978 -6.50 21.36 -13.45
CA ASN A 978 -7.79 22.03 -13.29
C ASN A 978 -8.99 21.19 -13.75
N LEU A 979 -8.76 19.95 -14.24
CA LEU A 979 -9.82 19.06 -14.76
C LEU A 979 -9.79 17.67 -14.10
N PRO A 980 -10.92 17.14 -13.57
CA PRO A 980 -12.18 17.84 -13.30
C PRO A 980 -11.95 19.05 -12.38
N LEU A 981 -13.04 19.75 -12.02
CA LEU A 981 -13.00 20.92 -11.14
C LEU A 981 -12.03 20.70 -9.95
N PRO A 982 -11.34 21.74 -9.46
CA PRO A 982 -10.41 21.61 -8.34
C PRO A 982 -10.97 20.95 -7.07
N SER A 983 -12.29 20.94 -6.87
CA SER A 983 -12.98 20.24 -5.77
C SER A 983 -13.26 18.75 -6.04
N GLN A 984 -12.86 18.24 -7.22
CA GLN A 984 -13.23 16.93 -7.77
C GLN A 984 -12.02 16.16 -8.31
N ASN A 985 -10.80 16.57 -7.97
CA ASN A 985 -9.60 16.15 -8.70
C ASN A 985 -8.46 15.58 -7.84
N ALA A 986 -8.77 14.97 -6.69
CA ALA A 986 -7.79 14.20 -5.94
C ALA A 986 -7.56 12.84 -6.62
N ARG A 987 -6.34 12.60 -7.11
CA ARG A 987 -6.04 11.44 -7.98
C ARG A 987 -5.24 10.38 -7.25
N TYR A 988 -5.80 9.17 -7.18
CA TYR A 988 -5.17 7.97 -6.64
C TYR A 988 -4.98 6.96 -7.77
N PRO A 989 -3.82 6.94 -8.44
CA PRO A 989 -3.55 5.98 -9.50
C PRO A 989 -3.34 4.58 -8.94
N ARG A 990 -4.06 3.60 -9.52
CA ARG A 990 -3.59 2.21 -9.48
C ARG A 990 -2.37 2.06 -10.40
N ALA A 991 -2.45 2.60 -11.60
CA ALA A 991 -1.35 2.63 -12.55
C ALA A 991 -1.22 4.02 -13.20
N VAL A 992 -0.01 4.57 -13.25
CA VAL A 992 0.25 5.89 -13.85
C VAL A 992 0.23 5.79 -15.37
N ARG A 993 -0.50 6.70 -16.02
CA ARG A 993 -0.64 6.75 -17.48
C ARG A 993 0.24 7.83 -18.09
N ALA A 994 1.02 7.45 -19.11
CA ALA A 994 1.81 8.40 -19.91
C ALA A 994 1.06 8.94 -21.13
N ASP A 995 0.04 8.21 -21.59
CA ASP A 995 -0.82 8.57 -22.71
C ASP A 995 -1.98 9.47 -22.27
N LYS A 996 -2.71 10.07 -23.22
CA LYS A 996 -3.87 10.94 -22.94
C LYS A 996 -5.15 10.14 -22.64
N ALA A 997 -5.05 9.12 -21.78
CA ALA A 997 -6.19 8.33 -21.36
C ALA A 997 -7.23 9.21 -20.64
N VAL A 998 -8.52 8.94 -20.88
CA VAL A 998 -9.62 9.67 -20.23
C VAL A 998 -9.52 9.48 -18.71
N TYR A 999 -9.61 10.58 -17.96
CA TYR A 999 -9.60 10.51 -16.51
C TYR A 999 -10.89 9.87 -15.98
N ASN A 1000 -10.78 9.09 -14.91
CA ASN A 1000 -11.92 8.52 -14.20
C ASN A 1000 -12.39 9.45 -13.07
N TYR A 1001 -13.58 10.04 -13.18
CA TYR A 1001 -14.27 10.68 -12.06
C TYR A 1001 -15.71 10.17 -12.00
N LYS A 1002 -16.06 9.46 -10.92
CA LYS A 1002 -17.37 8.80 -10.70
C LYS A 1002 -17.91 8.06 -11.94
N SER A 1003 -17.03 7.56 -12.81
CA SER A 1003 -17.46 6.85 -14.00
C SER A 1003 -18.06 5.49 -13.59
N PRO A 1004 -19.26 5.13 -14.07
CA PRO A 1004 -19.84 3.83 -13.77
C PRO A 1004 -18.99 2.74 -14.41
N TRP A 1005 -19.08 1.52 -13.87
CA TRP A 1005 -18.30 0.38 -14.38
C TRP A 1005 -18.56 0.03 -15.85
N THR A 1006 -19.70 0.45 -16.37
CA THR A 1006 -20.08 0.27 -17.78
C THR A 1006 -19.32 1.20 -18.73
N ALA A 1007 -18.68 2.26 -18.22
CA ALA A 1007 -17.93 3.22 -19.02
C ALA A 1007 -16.43 2.87 -19.07
N ALA A 1008 -15.82 3.03 -20.25
CA ALA A 1008 -14.38 2.80 -20.44
C ALA A 1008 -13.49 3.63 -19.51
N GLY A 1009 -13.94 4.82 -19.10
CA GLY A 1009 -13.25 5.68 -18.14
C GLY A 1009 -12.96 5.00 -16.79
N ALA A 1010 -13.79 4.05 -16.35
CA ALA A 1010 -13.58 3.32 -15.09
C ALA A 1010 -12.39 2.34 -15.14
N TRP A 1011 -11.85 2.07 -16.34
CA TRP A 1011 -10.87 1.02 -16.62
C TRP A 1011 -9.48 1.56 -16.99
N THR A 1012 -9.26 2.87 -16.83
CA THR A 1012 -8.03 3.55 -17.28
C THR A 1012 -6.86 3.46 -16.29
N GLY A 1013 -7.05 2.85 -15.11
CA GLY A 1013 -5.99 2.66 -14.12
C GLY A 1013 -5.97 3.68 -12.97
N LEU A 1014 -7.03 4.48 -12.79
CA LEU A 1014 -7.05 5.52 -11.75
C LEU A 1014 -8.42 5.68 -11.07
N SER A 1015 -8.40 6.18 -9.83
CA SER A 1015 -9.57 6.67 -9.12
C SER A 1015 -9.39 8.16 -8.80
N THR A 1016 -10.35 9.00 -9.22
CA THR A 1016 -10.40 10.41 -8.82
C THR A 1016 -11.52 10.63 -7.81
N LEU A 1017 -11.19 11.27 -6.69
CA LEU A 1017 -12.10 11.60 -5.60
C LEU A 1017 -12.40 13.10 -5.56
N ASP A 1018 -13.62 13.42 -5.13
CA ASP A 1018 -14.01 14.78 -4.74
C ASP A 1018 -13.80 15.07 -3.26
N ASP A 1019 -13.94 16.35 -2.89
CA ASP A 1019 -13.69 16.82 -1.53
C ASP A 1019 -14.65 16.20 -0.50
N ASP A 1020 -15.89 15.87 -0.90
CA ASP A 1020 -16.85 15.23 -0.01
C ASP A 1020 -16.47 13.76 0.24
N GLN A 1021 -16.05 13.05 -0.81
CA GLN A 1021 -15.47 11.72 -0.71
C GLN A 1021 -14.22 11.69 0.17
N ILE A 1022 -13.34 12.71 0.07
CA ILE A 1022 -12.13 12.82 0.92
C ILE A 1022 -12.51 13.07 2.38
N ARG A 1023 -13.42 14.01 2.66
CA ARG A 1023 -13.86 14.30 4.04
C ARG A 1023 -14.57 13.11 4.67
N LEU A 1024 -15.37 12.38 3.88
CA LEU A 1024 -16.03 11.18 4.34
C LEU A 1024 -15.02 10.07 4.63
N LEU A 1025 -14.07 9.82 3.72
CA LEU A 1025 -13.00 8.86 3.94
C LEU A 1025 -12.17 9.20 5.19
N ALA A 1026 -11.81 10.48 5.37
CA ALA A 1026 -11.09 10.92 6.56
C ALA A 1026 -11.86 10.65 7.86
N ARG A 1027 -13.18 10.88 7.86
CA ARG A 1027 -14.06 10.56 9.00
C ARG A 1027 -14.08 9.05 9.27
N SER A 1028 -14.22 8.24 8.23
CA SER A 1028 -14.23 6.78 8.32
C SER A 1028 -12.90 6.21 8.80
N ILE A 1029 -11.76 6.81 8.41
CA ILE A 1029 -10.43 6.44 8.92
C ILE A 1029 -10.35 6.69 10.43
N VAL A 1030 -10.75 7.88 10.90
CA VAL A 1030 -10.74 8.20 12.35
C VAL A 1030 -11.65 7.25 13.13
N ALA A 1031 -12.82 6.91 12.59
CA ALA A 1031 -13.73 5.96 13.22
C ALA A 1031 -13.12 4.55 13.31
N GLU A 1032 -12.45 4.09 12.25
CA GLU A 1032 -11.77 2.79 12.24
C GLU A 1032 -10.58 2.73 13.21
N ILE A 1033 -9.78 3.81 13.29
CA ILE A 1033 -8.69 3.94 14.26
C ILE A 1033 -9.24 3.77 15.68
N ARG A 1034 -10.32 4.50 16.03
CA ARG A 1034 -10.95 4.38 17.36
C ARG A 1034 -11.45 2.97 17.64
N THR A 1035 -12.09 2.31 16.66
CA THR A 1035 -12.57 0.93 16.81
C THR A 1035 -11.41 -0.05 17.09
N ARG A 1036 -10.30 0.04 16.35
CA ARG A 1036 -9.16 -0.89 16.50
C ARG A 1036 -8.36 -0.69 17.79
N VAL A 1037 -8.39 0.51 18.35
CA VAL A 1037 -7.74 0.82 19.63
C VAL A 1037 -8.41 0.12 20.81
N PHE A 1038 -9.72 -0.15 20.71
CA PHE A 1038 -10.50 -0.88 21.70
C PHE A 1038 -10.26 -2.40 21.68
N LEU A 1039 -9.78 -2.96 20.58
CA LEU A 1039 -9.72 -4.42 20.42
C LEU A 1039 -8.55 -5.03 21.22
N PRO A 1040 -8.83 -5.85 22.26
CA PRO A 1040 -7.78 -6.44 23.09
C PRO A 1040 -7.09 -7.63 22.41
N HIS A 1041 -7.76 -8.25 21.42
CA HIS A 1041 -7.25 -9.36 20.64
C HIS A 1041 -6.77 -8.88 19.28
N ARG A 1042 -5.45 -8.77 19.12
CA ARG A 1042 -4.78 -8.39 17.86
C ARG A 1042 -4.21 -9.60 17.11
N SER A 1043 -3.91 -10.66 17.86
CA SER A 1043 -3.45 -11.97 17.37
C SER A 1043 -4.18 -13.10 18.12
N LEU A 1044 -4.08 -14.33 17.61
CA LEU A 1044 -4.59 -15.55 18.25
C LEU A 1044 -3.94 -15.87 19.61
N PHE A 1045 -2.68 -15.49 19.80
CA PHE A 1045 -1.84 -15.98 20.90
C PHE A 1045 -1.68 -14.98 22.04
N THR A 1046 -2.04 -13.72 21.80
CA THR A 1046 -1.94 -12.65 22.79
C THR A 1046 -3.24 -11.87 22.84
N SER A 1047 -4.00 -12.06 23.91
CA SER A 1047 -4.79 -10.95 24.44
C SER A 1047 -3.81 -10.03 25.16
N ILE A 1048 -3.83 -8.74 24.86
CA ILE A 1048 -3.19 -7.74 25.74
C ILE A 1048 -4.16 -7.44 26.89
N ASN A 1049 -4.89 -8.47 27.34
CA ASN A 1049 -5.85 -8.35 28.42
C ASN A 1049 -5.12 -8.44 29.75
N HIS A 1050 -5.36 -7.43 30.54
CA HIS A 1050 -5.11 -7.45 31.96
C HIS A 1050 -6.16 -8.34 32.63
N SER A 1051 -5.81 -8.84 33.81
CA SER A 1051 -6.64 -9.68 34.66
C SER A 1051 -8.10 -9.21 34.74
N ALA A 1052 -9.06 -10.14 34.81
CA ALA A 1052 -10.49 -9.89 35.00
C ALA A 1052 -10.85 -9.14 36.31
N THR A 1053 -9.86 -8.81 37.14
CA THR A 1053 -10.00 -8.05 38.39
C THR A 1053 -9.72 -6.54 38.23
N GLU A 1054 -9.30 -6.06 37.06
CA GLU A 1054 -8.95 -4.65 36.83
C GLU A 1054 -10.10 -3.88 36.15
N SER A 1055 -10.45 -2.70 36.68
CA SER A 1055 -11.62 -1.92 36.23
C SER A 1055 -11.46 -1.19 34.89
N TYR A 1056 -10.29 -1.24 34.24
CA TYR A 1056 -10.03 -0.53 32.97
C TYR A 1056 -9.16 -1.36 32.01
N THR A 1057 -9.62 -1.61 30.78
CA THR A 1057 -8.79 -2.16 29.70
C THR A 1057 -7.91 -1.04 29.13
N ILE A 1058 -6.59 -1.22 29.06
CA ILE A 1058 -5.69 -0.19 28.52
C ILE A 1058 -5.85 -0.13 26.99
N PRO A 1059 -6.32 1.01 26.42
CA PRO A 1059 -6.40 1.18 24.98
C PRO A 1059 -5.00 1.22 24.39
N LEU A 1060 -4.82 0.56 23.26
CA LEU A 1060 -3.53 0.48 22.59
C LEU A 1060 -3.62 1.14 21.20
N PRO A 1061 -2.92 2.24 20.92
CA PRO A 1061 -2.79 2.77 19.56
C PRO A 1061 -2.08 1.77 18.63
N PHE A 1062 -1.97 2.08 17.35
CA PHE A 1062 -1.10 1.31 16.45
C PHE A 1062 0.35 1.49 16.90
N ILE A 1063 1.01 0.39 17.25
CA ILE A 1063 2.40 0.38 17.75
C ILE A 1063 3.45 0.21 16.65
N GLY A 1064 3.00 -0.11 15.44
CA GLY A 1064 3.79 -0.24 14.21
C GLY A 1064 2.90 0.00 12.99
N LEU A 1065 3.51 0.47 11.89
CA LEU A 1065 2.82 0.68 10.62
C LEU A 1065 2.33 -0.64 10.02
N ALA A 1066 3.05 -1.75 10.22
CA ALA A 1066 2.59 -3.06 9.78
C ALA A 1066 1.21 -3.40 10.36
N GLN A 1067 0.96 -3.03 11.62
CA GLN A 1067 -0.32 -3.26 12.29
C GLN A 1067 -1.46 -2.37 11.73
N PHE A 1068 -1.12 -1.18 11.24
CA PHE A 1068 -2.07 -0.29 10.57
C PHE A 1068 -2.46 -0.83 9.17
N VAL A 1069 -1.50 -1.43 8.46
CA VAL A 1069 -1.70 -1.97 7.11
C VAL A 1069 -2.40 -3.34 7.15
N ASN A 1070 -2.04 -4.21 8.09
CA ASN A 1070 -2.56 -5.57 8.16
C ASN A 1070 -3.94 -5.68 8.85
N ARG A 1071 -4.70 -6.70 8.45
CA ARG A 1071 -5.87 -7.20 9.19
C ARG A 1071 -5.42 -7.78 10.54
N PHE A 1072 -6.31 -7.74 11.54
CA PHE A 1072 -6.04 -8.39 12.83
C PHE A 1072 -6.33 -9.89 12.71
N LEU A 1073 -5.59 -10.71 13.45
CA LEU A 1073 -5.67 -12.17 13.35
C LEU A 1073 -6.36 -12.76 14.58
N CYS A 1074 -7.44 -12.15 15.06
CA CYS A 1074 -8.13 -12.65 16.26
C CYS A 1074 -9.35 -13.50 15.95
N GLY A 1075 -10.04 -13.25 14.83
CA GLY A 1075 -11.28 -13.93 14.46
C GLY A 1075 -12.50 -13.58 15.31
N TYR A 1076 -12.31 -12.99 16.50
CA TYR A 1076 -13.40 -12.55 17.39
C TYR A 1076 -14.09 -11.29 16.85
N HIS A 1077 -13.31 -10.34 16.34
CA HIS A 1077 -13.83 -9.16 15.64
C HIS A 1077 -13.77 -9.41 14.14
N TYR A 1078 -14.91 -9.85 13.61
CA TYR A 1078 -15.05 -10.35 12.24
C TYR A 1078 -14.58 -9.33 11.20
N ASP A 1079 -15.09 -8.11 11.26
CA ASP A 1079 -14.78 -6.99 10.37
C ASP A 1079 -13.28 -6.65 10.28
N THR A 1080 -12.59 -6.55 11.42
CA THR A 1080 -11.16 -6.19 11.46
C THR A 1080 -10.24 -7.32 11.05
N SER A 1081 -10.77 -8.54 10.98
CA SER A 1081 -10.03 -9.72 10.57
C SER A 1081 -10.11 -9.99 9.06
N LEU A 1082 -11.01 -9.32 8.31
CA LEU A 1082 -11.13 -9.50 6.85
C LEU A 1082 -10.17 -8.62 6.05
N ALA A 1083 -9.85 -7.43 6.57
CA ALA A 1083 -9.05 -6.43 5.85
C ALA A 1083 -8.28 -5.46 6.76
N GLY A 1084 -7.31 -4.75 6.18
CA GLY A 1084 -6.53 -3.70 6.84
C GLY A 1084 -7.34 -2.44 7.16
N CYS A 1085 -6.78 -1.55 7.98
CA CYS A 1085 -7.48 -0.38 8.53
C CYS A 1085 -8.07 0.54 7.44
N LEU A 1086 -7.29 0.90 6.41
CA LEU A 1086 -7.78 1.80 5.38
C LEU A 1086 -8.80 1.12 4.46
N GLN A 1087 -8.68 -0.20 4.23
CA GLN A 1087 -9.67 -0.92 3.43
C GLN A 1087 -11.02 -0.98 4.14
N THR A 1088 -11.06 -1.22 5.45
CA THR A 1088 -12.31 -1.15 6.24
C THR A 1088 -12.86 0.27 6.29
N ALA A 1089 -11.99 1.30 6.36
CA ALA A 1089 -12.42 2.70 6.27
C ALA A 1089 -13.06 3.04 4.92
N ILE A 1090 -12.56 2.50 3.80
CA ILE A 1090 -13.18 2.62 2.48
C ILE A 1090 -14.58 1.98 2.49
N VAL A 1091 -14.72 0.79 3.08
CA VAL A 1091 -16.01 0.11 3.21
C VAL A 1091 -17.01 0.95 4.01
N ARG A 1092 -16.59 1.52 5.15
CA ARG A 1092 -17.43 2.42 5.96
C ARG A 1092 -17.87 3.66 5.19
N ALA A 1093 -16.95 4.28 4.45
CA ALA A 1093 -17.26 5.44 3.63
C ALA A 1093 -18.25 5.11 2.51
N ASP A 1094 -18.17 3.90 1.91
CA ASP A 1094 -19.13 3.45 0.90
C ASP A 1094 -20.53 3.23 1.47
N VAL A 1095 -20.64 2.71 2.69
CA VAL A 1095 -21.92 2.61 3.42
C VAL A 1095 -22.55 3.98 3.61
N ASP A 1096 -21.73 5.01 3.86
CA ASP A 1096 -22.16 6.39 4.05
C ASP A 1096 -22.35 7.16 2.71
N GLY A 1097 -22.33 6.46 1.57
CA GLY A 1097 -22.60 7.04 0.24
C GLY A 1097 -21.36 7.54 -0.52
N GLY A 1098 -20.16 7.21 -0.05
CA GLY A 1098 -18.90 7.62 -0.67
C GLY A 1098 -18.69 7.06 -2.08
N ASN A 1099 -19.16 5.85 -2.38
CA ASN A 1099 -19.00 5.17 -3.68
C ASN A 1099 -17.52 5.15 -4.18
N LEU A 1100 -16.58 4.98 -3.25
CA LEU A 1100 -15.13 4.90 -3.44
C LEU A 1100 -14.71 3.58 -4.11
N SER A 1101 -15.30 2.46 -3.67
CA SER A 1101 -15.03 1.13 -4.25
C SER A 1101 -16.23 0.59 -5.04
N ASN A 1102 -17.45 0.83 -4.54
CA ASN A 1102 -18.69 0.43 -5.22
C ASN A 1102 -19.36 1.64 -5.90
N ARG A 1103 -19.09 1.85 -7.20
CA ARG A 1103 -19.56 3.01 -8.01
C ARG A 1103 -21.10 3.03 -8.16
N SER A 1104 -21.69 4.22 -8.24
CA SER A 1104 -23.15 4.40 -8.39
C SER A 1104 -23.65 4.15 -9.82
N GLY A 1105 -24.93 3.76 -9.97
CA GLY A 1105 -25.63 3.55 -11.25
C GLY A 1105 -25.74 2.09 -11.70
N ALA A 1106 -24.68 1.30 -11.50
CA ALA A 1106 -24.71 -0.15 -11.72
C ALA A 1106 -23.80 -0.82 -10.67
N PRO A 1107 -24.36 -1.26 -9.52
CA PRO A 1107 -23.55 -1.74 -8.41
C PRO A 1107 -22.71 -2.94 -8.84
N ALA A 1108 -21.52 -3.04 -8.23
CA ALA A 1108 -20.67 -4.20 -8.44
C ALA A 1108 -21.38 -5.46 -7.95
N PRO A 1109 -21.27 -6.60 -8.67
CA PRO A 1109 -21.90 -7.82 -8.19
C PRO A 1109 -21.24 -8.28 -6.89
N VAL A 1110 -22.07 -8.66 -5.92
CA VAL A 1110 -21.66 -9.01 -4.55
C VAL A 1110 -20.81 -10.28 -4.57
N SER A 1111 -19.76 -10.30 -3.75
CA SER A 1111 -18.87 -11.44 -3.57
C SER A 1111 -19.23 -12.14 -2.26
N ASN A 1112 -19.82 -13.34 -2.30
CA ASN A 1112 -20.29 -14.03 -1.09
C ASN A 1112 -20.00 -15.54 -1.14
N GLN A 1113 -20.20 -16.22 -0.02
CA GLN A 1113 -19.93 -17.66 0.11
C GLN A 1113 -20.80 -18.52 -0.82
N SER A 1114 -22.00 -18.08 -1.23
CA SER A 1114 -22.82 -18.86 -2.16
C SER A 1114 -22.22 -18.94 -3.57
N LEU A 1115 -21.31 -18.03 -3.92
CA LEU A 1115 -20.50 -18.14 -5.13
C LEU A 1115 -19.45 -19.26 -5.07
N LEU A 1116 -19.15 -19.78 -3.89
CA LEU A 1116 -18.25 -20.91 -3.67
C LEU A 1116 -19.01 -22.23 -3.44
N ALA A 1117 -20.35 -22.19 -3.51
CA ALA A 1117 -21.17 -23.38 -3.37
C ALA A 1117 -21.00 -24.30 -4.58
N ALA A 1118 -20.88 -25.60 -4.31
CA ALA A 1118 -20.78 -26.63 -5.33
C ALA A 1118 -21.93 -26.51 -6.34
N SER A 1119 -21.62 -26.58 -7.64
CA SER A 1119 -22.59 -26.46 -8.73
C SER A 1119 -22.34 -27.49 -9.81
N THR A 1120 -23.41 -28.10 -10.33
CA THR A 1120 -23.35 -29.02 -11.47
C THR A 1120 -23.39 -28.31 -12.83
N ALA A 1121 -23.50 -26.97 -12.84
CA ALA A 1121 -23.52 -26.20 -14.07
C ALA A 1121 -22.16 -26.27 -14.81
N PRO A 1122 -22.16 -26.19 -16.15
CA PRO A 1122 -20.94 -26.07 -16.95
C PRO A 1122 -20.01 -24.96 -16.45
N GLY A 1123 -18.74 -25.29 -16.25
CA GLY A 1123 -17.73 -24.35 -15.77
C GLY A 1123 -17.78 -24.04 -14.28
N SER A 1124 -18.35 -24.96 -13.48
CA SER A 1124 -18.45 -25.02 -12.00
C SER A 1124 -17.43 -24.20 -11.18
N VAL A 1125 -17.74 -23.90 -9.92
CA VAL A 1125 -16.94 -22.93 -9.12
C VAL A 1125 -15.57 -23.48 -8.74
N PRO A 1126 -14.54 -22.62 -8.54
CA PRO A 1126 -13.25 -23.08 -8.02
C PRO A 1126 -13.38 -23.74 -6.66
N TRP A 1127 -12.51 -24.72 -6.38
CA TRP A 1127 -12.42 -25.31 -5.06
C TRP A 1127 -11.73 -24.36 -4.07
N THR A 1128 -12.34 -24.19 -2.90
CA THR A 1128 -11.73 -23.61 -1.69
C THR A 1128 -12.01 -24.55 -0.52
N PRO A 1129 -11.22 -24.51 0.57
CA PRO A 1129 -11.51 -25.30 1.76
C PRO A 1129 -12.97 -25.12 2.22
N PRO A 1130 -13.70 -26.20 2.56
CA PRO A 1130 -15.10 -26.14 2.97
C PRO A 1130 -15.28 -25.68 4.43
N ASP A 1131 -14.37 -24.85 4.93
CA ASP A 1131 -14.44 -24.24 6.25
C ASP A 1131 -15.15 -22.87 6.14
N PRO A 1132 -16.29 -22.66 6.83
CA PRO A 1132 -16.99 -21.38 6.85
C PRO A 1132 -16.12 -20.19 7.30
N ILE A 1133 -15.13 -20.41 8.18
CA ILE A 1133 -14.19 -19.39 8.66
C ILE A 1133 -13.22 -18.97 7.56
N ILE A 1134 -12.84 -19.90 6.68
CA ILE A 1134 -12.00 -19.60 5.51
C ILE A 1134 -12.83 -18.89 4.44
N GLN A 1135 -14.02 -19.41 4.13
CA GLN A 1135 -14.89 -18.84 3.10
C GLN A 1135 -15.42 -17.44 3.46
N ALA A 1136 -15.48 -17.12 4.75
CA ALA A 1136 -15.77 -15.78 5.26
C ALA A 1136 -14.84 -14.70 4.71
N ASN A 1137 -13.58 -15.04 4.39
CA ASN A 1137 -12.60 -14.11 3.83
C ASN A 1137 -13.01 -13.54 2.46
N LEU A 1138 -14.00 -14.14 1.78
CA LEU A 1138 -14.55 -13.63 0.52
C LEU A 1138 -15.43 -12.36 0.70
N THR A 1139 -15.86 -12.09 1.94
CA THR A 1139 -16.76 -11.00 2.29
C THR A 1139 -15.99 -9.81 2.87
N LEU A 1140 -16.64 -8.65 2.92
CA LEU A 1140 -16.21 -7.51 3.73
C LEU A 1140 -17.41 -7.04 4.54
N GLN A 1141 -17.20 -6.47 5.72
CA GLN A 1141 -18.29 -5.96 6.55
C GLN A 1141 -17.92 -4.61 7.16
N ASP A 1142 -18.95 -3.80 7.42
CA ASP A 1142 -18.85 -2.60 8.24
C ASP A 1142 -19.26 -2.97 9.67
N PRO A 1143 -18.45 -2.69 10.70
CA PRO A 1143 -18.79 -3.00 12.10
C PRO A 1143 -20.07 -2.34 12.60
N ARG A 1144 -20.56 -1.28 11.95
CA ARG A 1144 -21.84 -0.64 12.32
C ARG A 1144 -23.06 -1.40 11.80
N THR A 1145 -22.88 -2.17 10.73
CA THR A 1145 -23.94 -2.95 10.05
C THR A 1145 -23.50 -4.40 9.93
N GLU A 1146 -23.09 -4.99 11.06
CA GLU A 1146 -22.62 -6.37 11.12
C GLU A 1146 -23.56 -7.32 10.36
N GLY A 1147 -22.98 -8.31 9.67
CA GLY A 1147 -23.72 -9.26 8.84
C GLY A 1147 -24.10 -8.76 7.45
N THR A 1148 -23.98 -7.46 7.13
CA THR A 1148 -24.17 -6.98 5.76
C THR A 1148 -22.87 -7.07 4.97
N ASN A 1149 -22.84 -7.97 3.98
CA ASN A 1149 -21.69 -8.12 3.11
C ASN A 1149 -21.52 -6.94 2.15
N ARG A 1150 -20.34 -6.33 2.17
CA ARG A 1150 -19.88 -5.23 1.33
C ARG A 1150 -18.79 -5.63 0.33
N GLY A 1151 -18.35 -6.90 0.39
CA GLY A 1151 -17.40 -7.47 -0.57
C GLY A 1151 -18.04 -7.60 -1.95
N HIS A 1152 -17.29 -7.26 -3.00
CA HIS A 1152 -17.76 -7.35 -4.37
C HIS A 1152 -16.66 -7.82 -5.33
N LEU A 1153 -17.08 -8.41 -6.45
CA LEU A 1153 -16.17 -9.08 -7.41
C LEU A 1153 -15.26 -8.10 -8.18
N LEU A 1154 -15.63 -6.81 -8.18
CA LEU A 1154 -14.85 -5.73 -8.80
C LEU A 1154 -13.84 -5.05 -7.87
N ILE A 1155 -13.58 -5.58 -6.67
CA ILE A 1155 -12.61 -4.98 -5.73
C ILE A 1155 -11.23 -4.79 -6.38
N GLY A 1156 -10.79 -5.74 -7.21
CA GLY A 1156 -9.53 -5.66 -7.94
C GLY A 1156 -9.56 -4.77 -9.20
N ALA A 1157 -10.71 -4.19 -9.57
CA ALA A 1157 -10.82 -3.33 -10.76
C ALA A 1157 -10.22 -1.93 -10.50
N PRO A 1158 -9.58 -1.30 -11.49
CA PRO A 1158 -8.82 -0.05 -11.31
C PRO A 1158 -9.65 1.14 -10.81
N GLY A 1159 -10.95 1.14 -11.10
CA GLY A 1159 -11.88 2.14 -10.58
C GLY A 1159 -12.33 1.89 -9.13
N ALA A 1160 -11.96 0.80 -8.47
CA ALA A 1160 -12.39 0.49 -7.11
C ALA A 1160 -11.24 0.84 -6.19
N LEU A 1161 -11.36 1.88 -5.36
CA LEU A 1161 -10.25 2.33 -4.53
C LEU A 1161 -9.78 1.21 -3.58
N LEU A 1162 -8.47 0.90 -3.60
CA LEU A 1162 -7.84 -0.03 -2.67
C LEU A 1162 -6.99 0.72 -1.63
N GLN A 1163 -6.76 0.06 -0.49
CA GLN A 1163 -5.82 0.53 0.52
C GLN A 1163 -4.42 0.79 -0.07
N SER A 1164 -3.92 -0.08 -0.95
CA SER A 1164 -2.62 0.12 -1.61
C SER A 1164 -2.58 1.40 -2.45
N ASP A 1165 -3.68 1.79 -3.09
CA ASP A 1165 -3.75 3.01 -3.91
C ASP A 1165 -3.59 4.26 -3.04
N LEU A 1166 -4.20 4.29 -1.85
CA LEU A 1166 -3.99 5.35 -0.85
C LEU A 1166 -2.55 5.36 -0.34
N LEU A 1167 -2.03 4.20 0.10
CA LEU A 1167 -0.69 4.07 0.66
C LEU A 1167 0.42 4.37 -0.36
N ALA A 1168 0.19 4.16 -1.66
CA ALA A 1168 1.14 4.52 -2.71
C ALA A 1168 1.37 6.04 -2.78
N VAL A 1169 0.40 6.82 -2.30
CA VAL A 1169 0.42 8.28 -2.26
C VAL A 1169 0.85 8.78 -0.87
N ILE A 1170 0.12 8.44 0.20
CA ILE A 1170 0.37 8.99 1.55
C ILE A 1170 1.41 8.21 2.37
N GLY A 1171 1.69 6.95 2.00
CA GLY A 1171 2.54 6.02 2.77
C GLY A 1171 3.91 6.55 3.19
N PRO A 1172 4.66 7.30 2.33
CA PRO A 1172 5.98 7.82 2.70
C PRO A 1172 5.97 8.82 3.86
N ALA A 1173 4.79 9.39 4.17
CA ALA A 1173 4.62 10.33 5.27
C ALA A 1173 4.22 9.65 6.58
N LEU A 1174 3.73 8.42 6.54
CA LEU A 1174 3.07 7.80 7.68
C LEU A 1174 4.07 7.31 8.73
N THR A 1175 3.72 7.51 9.99
CA THR A 1175 4.44 7.06 11.19
C THR A 1175 3.42 6.69 12.27
N THR A 1176 3.82 5.98 13.31
CA THR A 1176 2.96 5.64 14.47
C THR A 1176 3.29 6.45 15.73
N ARG A 1177 4.25 7.38 15.60
CA ARG A 1177 4.76 8.23 16.66
C ARG A 1177 5.05 9.61 16.12
N SER A 1178 5.10 10.56 17.02
CA SER A 1178 5.52 11.91 16.72
C SER A 1178 6.91 12.20 17.26
N ASP A 1179 7.65 13.03 16.53
CA ASP A 1179 9.00 13.44 16.88
C ASP A 1179 9.12 14.97 16.99
N THR A 1180 8.04 15.70 16.71
CA THR A 1180 7.92 17.14 16.92
C THR A 1180 6.83 17.41 17.95
N PHE A 1181 7.15 18.26 18.94
CA PHE A 1181 6.24 18.61 20.02
C PHE A 1181 6.27 20.12 20.30
N VAL A 1182 5.13 20.66 20.71
CA VAL A 1182 5.02 22.02 21.27
C VAL A 1182 4.86 21.90 22.77
N ILE A 1183 5.75 22.56 23.52
CA ILE A 1183 5.68 22.66 24.96
C ILE A 1183 5.16 24.06 25.32
N ARG A 1184 4.07 24.14 26.09
CA ARG A 1184 3.65 25.38 26.75
C ARG A 1184 3.82 25.26 28.25
N CYS A 1185 4.53 26.23 28.81
CA CYS A 1185 4.90 26.28 30.22
C CYS A 1185 4.41 27.56 30.88
N TYR A 1186 4.15 27.47 32.17
CA TYR A 1186 3.87 28.56 33.07
C TYR A 1186 4.82 28.51 34.26
N GLY A 1187 5.21 29.69 34.75
CA GLY A 1187 5.86 29.86 36.04
C GLY A 1187 5.53 31.22 36.65
N ASP A 1188 5.41 31.25 37.98
CA ASP A 1188 5.07 32.46 38.72
C ASP A 1188 5.78 32.55 40.07
N VAL A 1189 5.85 33.79 40.56
CA VAL A 1189 6.36 34.11 41.89
C VAL A 1189 5.18 34.32 42.82
N THR A 1190 5.10 33.54 43.88
CA THR A 1190 4.03 33.65 44.87
C THR A 1190 4.46 34.56 46.03
N THR A 1191 3.49 35.17 46.70
CA THR A 1191 3.75 36.07 47.85
C THR A 1191 4.49 35.39 48.98
N ASN A 1192 4.13 34.14 49.29
CA ASN A 1192 4.81 33.24 50.22
C ASN A 1192 4.85 31.82 49.59
N PRO A 1193 5.78 30.93 50.02
CA PRO A 1193 5.69 29.50 49.72
C PRO A 1193 4.31 28.97 50.14
N GLY A 1194 3.63 28.23 49.25
CA GLY A 1194 2.26 27.74 49.46
C GLY A 1194 1.13 28.71 49.06
N SER A 1195 1.43 29.98 48.79
CA SER A 1195 0.42 30.95 48.35
C SER A 1195 0.01 30.73 46.89
N LEU A 1196 -1.28 30.85 46.59
CA LEU A 1196 -1.82 30.80 45.22
C LEU A 1196 -1.90 32.20 44.58
N THR A 1197 -1.59 33.27 45.30
CA THR A 1197 -1.55 34.63 44.75
C THR A 1197 -0.19 34.92 44.13
N SER A 1198 -0.17 35.08 42.80
CA SER A 1198 1.00 35.41 41.99
C SER A 1198 1.30 36.91 42.06
N GLN A 1199 2.52 37.30 42.42
CA GLN A 1199 3.05 38.65 42.24
C GLN A 1199 3.40 38.96 40.78
N SER A 1200 3.92 37.96 40.06
CA SER A 1200 4.26 38.06 38.64
C SER A 1200 4.26 36.68 38.01
N ALA A 1201 3.88 36.58 36.74
CA ALA A 1201 3.76 35.33 36.00
C ALA A 1201 4.35 35.43 34.60
N CYS A 1202 4.78 34.30 34.06
CA CYS A 1202 5.37 34.19 32.74
C CYS A 1202 4.94 32.89 32.04
N TRP A 1203 4.67 32.99 30.74
CA TRP A 1203 4.38 31.86 29.87
C TRP A 1203 5.48 31.72 28.82
N ILE A 1204 5.88 30.49 28.53
CA ILE A 1204 6.89 30.16 27.53
C ILE A 1204 6.33 29.09 26.61
N GLU A 1205 6.52 29.26 25.31
CA GLU A 1205 6.28 28.25 24.30
C GLU A 1205 7.60 27.82 23.68
N ALA A 1206 7.82 26.52 23.57
CA ALA A 1206 8.97 25.96 22.88
C ALA A 1206 8.53 24.88 21.89
N VAL A 1207 9.10 24.88 20.69
CA VAL A 1207 8.95 23.79 19.74
C VAL A 1207 10.20 22.93 19.82
N VAL A 1208 10.01 21.62 19.96
CA VAL A 1208 11.08 20.66 20.21
C VAL A 1208 11.03 19.55 19.15
N GLN A 1209 12.19 19.19 18.61
CA GLN A 1209 12.35 18.18 17.56
C GLN A 1209 13.31 17.09 18.04
N ARG A 1210 12.91 15.83 17.88
CA ARG A 1210 13.79 14.68 18.07
C ARG A 1210 14.76 14.55 16.90
N SER A 1211 16.02 14.30 17.21
CA SER A 1211 17.06 14.03 16.22
C SER A 1211 17.26 12.53 16.00
N PRO A 1212 17.92 12.13 14.90
CA PRO A 1212 18.41 10.77 14.74
C PRO A 1212 19.55 10.42 15.73
N GLU A 1213 20.15 11.38 16.43
CA GLU A 1213 21.29 11.10 17.31
C GLU A 1213 20.85 10.57 18.67
N PHE A 1214 21.62 9.63 19.22
CA PHE A 1214 21.45 9.17 20.59
C PHE A 1214 21.85 10.26 21.61
N CYS A 1215 21.32 10.18 22.83
CA CYS A 1215 21.70 11.06 23.92
C CYS A 1215 23.18 10.90 24.33
N ASP A 1216 23.71 9.67 24.34
CA ASP A 1216 25.15 9.41 24.39
C ASP A 1216 25.69 9.32 22.95
N PRO A 1217 26.41 10.36 22.46
CA PRO A 1217 26.85 10.47 21.07
C PRO A 1217 28.02 9.54 20.72
N SER A 1218 28.60 8.84 21.71
CA SER A 1218 29.67 7.87 21.45
C SER A 1218 29.17 6.59 20.75
N GLN A 1219 27.86 6.33 20.74
CA GLN A 1219 27.25 5.28 19.93
C GLN A 1219 26.70 5.86 18.64
N SER A 1220 26.95 5.18 17.53
CA SER A 1220 26.46 5.59 16.21
C SER A 1220 24.92 5.54 16.14
N PRO A 1221 24.24 6.45 15.42
CA PRO A 1221 22.77 6.47 15.28
C PRO A 1221 22.13 5.17 14.79
N GLU A 1222 22.88 4.40 14.01
CA GLU A 1222 22.53 3.10 13.44
C GLU A 1222 22.71 1.93 14.41
N THR A 1223 23.15 2.17 15.65
CA THR A 1223 23.23 1.12 16.69
C THR A 1223 21.84 0.55 16.97
N ASP A 1224 21.73 -0.77 17.01
CA ASP A 1224 20.44 -1.42 17.23
C ASP A 1224 19.92 -1.27 18.65
N VAL A 1225 18.59 -1.16 18.75
CA VAL A 1225 17.91 -0.91 20.03
C VAL A 1225 17.38 -2.19 20.67
N CYS A 1226 16.90 -3.13 19.87
CA CYS A 1226 16.37 -4.40 20.34
C CYS A 1226 17.48 -5.40 20.62
N ASP A 1227 17.28 -6.33 21.55
CA ASP A 1227 18.12 -7.53 21.72
C ASP A 1227 18.27 -8.26 20.36
N PRO A 1228 19.20 -9.21 20.16
CA PRO A 1228 19.23 -10.06 18.95
C PRO A 1228 18.35 -11.31 18.99
N THR A 1229 17.86 -11.71 20.17
CA THR A 1229 17.11 -12.96 20.44
C THR A 1229 15.76 -12.78 21.13
N ASP A 1230 15.51 -11.74 21.94
CA ASP A 1230 14.20 -11.50 22.62
C ASP A 1230 13.62 -10.10 22.31
N SER A 1231 12.49 -10.00 21.59
CA SER A 1231 11.96 -8.69 21.14
C SER A 1231 11.53 -7.76 22.28
N TYR A 1232 11.32 -8.29 23.48
CA TYR A 1232 10.94 -7.51 24.66
C TYR A 1232 12.13 -6.93 25.42
N ARG A 1233 13.36 -7.30 25.03
CA ARG A 1233 14.61 -6.83 25.68
C ARG A 1233 15.34 -5.80 24.82
N PHE A 1234 16.18 -5.00 25.47
CA PHE A 1234 17.09 -4.08 24.78
C PHE A 1234 18.36 -4.81 24.37
N ASN A 1235 19.05 -4.30 23.34
CA ASN A 1235 20.36 -4.80 22.96
C ASN A 1235 21.32 -4.72 24.16
N PRO A 1236 21.97 -5.83 24.57
CA PRO A 1236 22.96 -5.82 25.64
C PRO A 1236 24.17 -4.91 25.33
N GLN A 1237 24.40 -4.56 24.06
CA GLN A 1237 25.44 -3.62 23.62
C GLN A 1237 24.98 -2.14 23.63
N LEU A 1238 23.66 -1.87 23.69
CA LEU A 1238 23.18 -0.49 23.80
C LEU A 1238 23.53 0.05 25.19
N LYS A 1239 24.13 1.24 25.31
CA LYS A 1239 24.50 1.79 26.61
C LYS A 1239 23.28 2.15 27.46
N MET A 1240 23.42 2.12 28.78
CA MET A 1240 22.32 2.40 29.72
C MET A 1240 21.65 3.76 29.46
N VAL A 1241 22.42 4.81 29.20
CA VAL A 1241 21.89 6.14 28.87
C VAL A 1241 20.96 6.09 27.65
N ASN A 1242 21.37 5.39 26.60
CA ASN A 1242 20.58 5.25 25.37
C ASN A 1242 19.40 4.28 25.52
N ARG A 1243 19.49 3.28 26.42
CA ARG A 1243 18.33 2.44 26.78
C ARG A 1243 17.24 3.24 27.48
N LEU A 1244 17.62 4.16 28.37
CA LEU A 1244 16.70 4.94 29.19
C LEU A 1244 16.16 6.18 28.46
N LEU A 1245 17.04 6.97 27.83
CA LEU A 1245 16.69 8.26 27.24
C LEU A 1245 16.57 8.21 25.71
N GLY A 1246 17.15 7.21 25.03
CA GLY A 1246 17.04 7.07 23.58
C GLY A 1246 17.69 8.20 22.79
N ARG A 1247 16.95 8.71 21.80
CA ARG A 1247 17.41 9.77 20.89
C ARG A 1247 17.15 11.15 21.45
N ARG A 1248 18.04 12.09 21.13
CA ARG A 1248 18.07 13.43 21.71
C ARG A 1248 17.00 14.34 21.11
N PHE A 1249 16.33 15.09 21.99
CA PHE A 1249 15.50 16.24 21.60
C PHE A 1249 16.29 17.55 21.56
N HIS A 1250 15.98 18.38 20.57
CA HIS A 1250 16.55 19.71 20.39
C HIS A 1250 15.43 20.75 20.36
N VAL A 1251 15.67 21.88 21.02
CA VAL A 1251 14.76 23.02 20.97
C VAL A 1251 15.03 23.80 19.70
N ILE A 1252 14.03 23.92 18.83
CA ILE A 1252 14.14 24.60 17.53
C ILE A 1252 13.59 26.03 17.57
N SER A 1253 12.68 26.32 18.50
CA SER A 1253 12.11 27.66 18.70
C SER A 1253 11.71 27.83 20.17
N VAL A 1254 11.93 29.02 20.73
CA VAL A 1254 11.46 29.42 22.07
C VAL A 1254 10.94 30.84 22.00
N ARG A 1255 9.78 31.09 22.60
CA ARG A 1255 9.22 32.44 22.75
C ARG A 1255 8.50 32.61 24.08
N TYR A 1256 8.48 33.84 24.58
CA TYR A 1256 7.67 34.23 25.72
C TYR A 1256 6.28 34.67 25.23
N LEU A 1257 5.23 34.15 25.85
CA LEU A 1257 3.86 34.50 25.52
C LEU A 1257 3.35 35.63 26.43
N THR A 1258 2.55 36.51 25.85
CA THR A 1258 1.82 37.56 26.55
C THR A 1258 0.41 37.10 26.94
N THR A 1259 -0.21 37.74 27.93
CA THR A 1259 -1.60 37.45 28.32
C THR A 1259 -2.62 37.69 27.22
N ARG A 1260 -2.29 38.47 26.17
CA ARG A 1260 -3.16 38.69 25.01
C ARG A 1260 -3.16 37.51 24.03
N GLU A 1261 -2.15 36.64 24.12
CA GLU A 1261 -2.02 35.44 23.27
C GLU A 1261 -2.61 34.19 23.93
N LEU A 1262 -3.08 34.31 25.18
CA LEU A 1262 -3.67 33.22 25.96
C LEU A 1262 -5.15 33.08 25.71
#